data_AF-A0AAV7CNF7-F1
#
_entry.id   AF-A0AAV7CNF7-F1
#
_cell.length_a   1.000
_cell.length_b   1.000
_cell.length_c   1.000
_cell.angle_alpha   90.00
_cell.angle_beta   90.00
_cell.angle_gamma   90.00
#
_symmetry.space_group_name_H-M   'P 1'
#
loop_
_entity.id
_entity.type
_entity.pdbx_description
1 polymer ?
#
loop_
_entity_poly.entity_id
_entity_poly.type
_entity_poly.pdbx_seq_one_letter_code
_entity_poly.pdbx_strand_id
1 'polypeptide(L)'
;MQLHSRSSQFIRTSTHDQLLAEMMQSHMVKDMCLIGGKGCGKSVIAKEFADILGYEVEPVMLYQDMTARDLLQQRYTLANGDTAWRQSPLVTASLEGKLVILDGIHRVNPGTLAILQRLIHDRELTLYDGTRLLRGDRYQYIKNELQLSDAELQKRSIFPIHPSFRIIALAEPPIIGSNTQQWLGPELLTMFLYHNIKPSSRQEEVQIMREMVPNVPKEAVEQLLTLKHKLRDTKDPTTQSLASSLSTRQLLRICRRLSQYPDESLHHAVNKACLSRFLPSLARSSLQKSLMDSGIEESSADMESPQNKDYSCEIKSGILRLGSVSVPVFNPDEKMKVPDVLFYENAQHLRVMEDMLKDFLLGEHLLLVGNQGVGKNKIVDRFLHLLNRPREYLQLHRDTTVQSLTLQPSVKEGIIVYEDSPLVKAVKKGHILVIDEADKAPTNVTCILKTLVESGEMILSDGRRLVANLSEHRRSENVIAIHPDFRMIVLANRPGFPFLGNDFFGALGDIFSCHAVDNPVPQSELAMLRQYGPNVPDAILQKLVAAFGELRSMADQGIISYPYSTREVVNIVKHLEKFPNEGLANVVRNVFDFDSYNQEMREILINSLHKHGIPIGAKPSSVQLAKELPLPDVSFVGHWTMNQSGNARRKLLCPTETHQLFIKGPVYLNVQGYPLERYESRSLSFTEEIAHWNIPINEVNIVCDVITASDNDTDSTVYVVTCNPVSLYFMKTNGDKGFYVDLYDIFPRTVGGIWQPFVTLAPLGHPLTGQVILHEEQSNVILLLDTKSGELRRIVLSQIDTETPKKSSWWGSKEAQESYKMCREFSHKNWLVFFKENGNSINVLDVLEGTTHAISLPINLKSVFLVAEDKWLLVESKTNKKFLLTTPLHMEAEDSGVCQLHALEEEAASAGFGVTTGLEPSNVQVISSDQLPPENLSAAINQKITSPNRILSDENSYASIVVGFPDLMSPSEVYSWKRKHPLGNIASSTTDQFFQPTKFANMKRSNCVNLLAANQVVRAVSTADVPLKEIYPKDILPPNASSYLEVTDFNSKKIKYIPVPSGPL
;
A
#
# COMPACT_ATOMS: atom_id res chain seq x y z
N MET A 1 64.23 -13.49 -41.16
CA MET A 1 63.82 -13.58 -39.75
C MET A 1 62.31 -13.42 -39.69
N GLN A 2 61.59 -14.54 -39.54
CA GLN A 2 60.14 -14.55 -39.31
C GLN A 2 59.91 -14.14 -37.85
N LEU A 3 59.38 -12.94 -37.62
CA LEU A 3 59.05 -12.44 -36.29
C LEU A 3 57.53 -12.30 -36.16
N HIS A 4 57.03 -13.00 -35.15
CA HIS A 4 55.72 -12.92 -34.48
C HIS A 4 54.47 -13.17 -35.32
N SER A 5 53.76 -14.23 -34.93
CA SER A 5 52.38 -14.51 -35.33
C SER A 5 51.51 -13.28 -35.04
N ARG A 6 51.05 -12.62 -36.10
CA ARG A 6 50.09 -11.50 -36.04
C ARG A 6 48.97 -11.81 -35.06
N SER A 7 48.70 -10.88 -34.14
CA SER A 7 47.43 -10.82 -33.40
C SER A 7 46.30 -10.79 -34.43
N SER A 8 45.53 -11.87 -34.52
CA SER A 8 44.66 -12.15 -35.66
C SER A 8 43.35 -11.34 -35.71
N GLN A 9 43.29 -10.15 -35.09
CA GLN A 9 42.03 -9.43 -34.86
C GLN A 9 42.06 -7.88 -35.00
N PHE A 10 43.17 -7.22 -35.35
CA PHE A 10 43.13 -5.76 -35.58
C PHE A 10 42.95 -5.40 -37.06
N ILE A 11 41.92 -4.61 -37.37
CA ILE A 11 41.68 -4.06 -38.72
C ILE A 11 42.22 -2.65 -38.80
N ARG A 12 43.16 -2.46 -39.73
CA ARG A 12 43.81 -1.18 -39.98
C ARG A 12 42.95 -0.31 -40.87
N THR A 13 42.65 0.90 -40.41
CA THR A 13 42.04 1.97 -41.19
C THR A 13 43.07 3.06 -41.44
N SER A 14 42.85 3.93 -42.43
CA SER A 14 43.75 5.05 -42.72
C SER A 14 43.89 6.00 -41.52
N THR A 15 42.81 6.21 -40.75
CA THR A 15 42.85 7.00 -39.51
C THR A 15 43.64 6.32 -38.40
N HIS A 16 43.55 5.00 -38.25
CA HIS A 16 44.37 4.24 -37.29
C HIS A 16 45.85 4.34 -37.64
N ASP A 17 46.22 4.19 -38.92
CA ASP A 17 47.62 4.26 -39.36
C ASP A 17 48.22 5.66 -39.14
N GLN A 18 47.45 6.72 -39.42
CA GLN A 18 47.87 8.09 -39.13
C GLN A 18 48.08 8.30 -37.62
N LEU A 19 47.13 7.86 -36.80
CA LEU A 19 47.23 7.99 -35.35
C LEU A 19 48.41 7.20 -34.78
N LEU A 20 48.65 5.97 -35.25
CA LEU A 20 49.81 5.18 -34.84
C LEU A 20 51.13 5.88 -35.21
N ALA A 21 51.20 6.53 -36.37
CA ALA A 21 52.37 7.33 -36.74
C ALA A 21 52.58 8.55 -35.82
N GLU A 22 51.50 9.26 -35.47
CA GLU A 22 51.55 10.38 -34.50
C GLU A 22 51.93 9.90 -33.09
N MET A 23 51.43 8.73 -32.67
CA MET A 23 51.80 8.10 -31.41
C MET A 23 53.28 7.70 -31.40
N MET A 24 53.82 7.17 -32.50
CA MET A 24 55.25 6.87 -32.62
C MET A 24 56.11 8.13 -32.46
N GLN A 25 55.73 9.25 -33.08
CA GLN A 25 56.44 10.52 -32.92
C GLN A 25 56.44 10.99 -31.45
N SER A 26 55.29 10.89 -30.79
CA SER A 26 55.16 11.32 -29.39
C SER A 26 55.91 10.40 -28.42
N HIS A 27 55.92 9.09 -28.67
CA HIS A 27 56.64 8.09 -27.87
C HIS A 27 58.15 8.35 -27.80
N MET A 28 58.74 8.92 -28.87
CA MET A 28 60.16 9.30 -28.89
C MET A 28 60.50 10.42 -27.92
N VAL A 29 59.52 11.23 -27.50
CA VAL A 29 59.73 12.42 -26.66
C VAL A 29 59.20 12.22 -25.25
N LYS A 30 57.95 11.76 -25.08
CA LYS A 30 57.27 11.73 -23.77
C LYS A 30 56.19 10.64 -23.70
N ASP A 31 55.72 10.38 -22.48
CA ASP A 31 54.48 9.65 -22.23
C ASP A 31 53.27 10.38 -22.84
N MET A 32 52.25 9.62 -23.23
CA MET A 32 51.12 10.14 -24.02
C MET A 32 49.76 9.79 -23.40
N CYS A 33 48.73 10.50 -23.83
CA CYS A 33 47.35 10.31 -23.42
C CYS A 33 46.41 10.26 -24.63
N LEU A 34 45.60 9.20 -24.72
CA LEU A 34 44.59 9.01 -25.76
C LEU A 34 43.22 9.43 -25.21
N ILE A 35 42.64 10.48 -25.80
CA ILE A 35 41.29 10.97 -25.46
C ILE A 35 40.31 10.50 -26.53
N GLY A 36 39.21 9.88 -26.14
CA GLY A 36 38.16 9.48 -27.07
C GLY A 36 36.90 8.94 -26.37
N GLY A 37 35.79 8.89 -27.08
CA GLY A 37 34.51 8.41 -26.54
C GLY A 37 34.52 6.94 -26.10
N LYS A 38 33.44 6.47 -25.48
CA LYS A 38 33.27 5.06 -25.10
C LYS A 38 33.26 4.17 -26.35
N GLY A 39 33.91 3.01 -26.25
CA GLY A 39 33.99 2.02 -27.33
C GLY A 39 34.77 2.42 -28.58
N CYS A 40 35.35 3.63 -28.70
CA CYS A 40 36.01 4.08 -29.94
C CYS A 40 37.36 3.40 -30.28
N GLY A 41 37.75 2.34 -29.58
CA GLY A 41 38.96 1.56 -29.88
C GLY A 41 40.24 1.99 -29.16
N LYS A 42 40.18 2.88 -28.15
CA LYS A 42 41.37 3.40 -27.43
C LYS A 42 42.31 2.29 -26.93
N SER A 43 41.76 1.32 -26.20
CA SER A 43 42.54 0.21 -25.63
C SER A 43 43.09 -0.73 -26.70
N VAL A 44 42.36 -0.87 -27.82
CA VAL A 44 42.79 -1.71 -28.96
C VAL A 44 43.98 -1.07 -29.66
N ILE A 45 43.92 0.23 -29.92
CA ILE A 45 45.02 0.98 -30.55
C ILE A 45 46.25 1.02 -29.64
N ALA A 46 46.07 1.20 -28.33
CA ALA A 46 47.18 1.18 -27.38
C ALA A 46 47.87 -0.21 -27.32
N LYS A 47 47.09 -1.30 -27.39
CA LYS A 47 47.63 -2.66 -27.47
C LYS A 47 48.36 -2.92 -28.80
N GLU A 48 47.75 -2.59 -29.93
CA GLU A 48 48.40 -2.73 -31.25
C GLU A 48 49.72 -1.92 -31.31
N PHE A 49 49.75 -0.71 -30.74
CA PHE A 49 50.96 0.09 -30.64
C PHE A 49 52.05 -0.62 -29.81
N ALA A 50 51.67 -1.24 -28.69
CA ALA A 50 52.57 -2.01 -27.86
C ALA A 50 53.11 -3.25 -28.61
N ASP A 51 52.23 -3.99 -29.29
CA ASP A 51 52.55 -5.20 -30.04
C ASP A 51 53.53 -4.90 -31.19
N ILE A 52 53.30 -3.80 -31.93
CA ILE A 52 54.19 -3.35 -33.02
C ILE A 52 55.60 -3.06 -32.50
N LEU A 53 55.72 -2.49 -31.30
CA LEU A 53 57.00 -2.12 -30.69
C LEU A 53 57.59 -3.21 -29.80
N GLY A 54 56.89 -4.34 -29.61
CA GLY A 54 57.32 -5.46 -28.77
C GLY A 54 57.33 -5.16 -27.27
N TYR A 55 56.46 -4.27 -26.80
CA TYR A 55 56.30 -3.97 -25.37
C TYR A 55 55.47 -5.04 -24.66
N GLU A 56 55.90 -5.47 -23.48
CA GLU A 56 55.01 -6.12 -22.52
C GLU A 56 54.13 -5.05 -21.87
N VAL A 57 52.81 -5.26 -21.92
CA VAL A 57 51.82 -4.31 -21.43
C VAL A 57 51.43 -4.63 -19.99
N GLU A 58 51.43 -3.60 -19.14
CA GLU A 58 50.89 -3.69 -17.78
C GLU A 58 49.63 -2.79 -17.67
N PRO A 59 48.42 -3.39 -17.70
CA PRO A 59 47.18 -2.62 -17.60
C PRO A 59 46.90 -2.21 -16.15
N VAL A 60 46.60 -0.93 -15.94
CA VAL A 60 46.22 -0.37 -14.65
C VAL A 60 44.92 0.43 -14.81
N MET A 61 43.84 -0.12 -14.26
CA MET A 61 42.54 0.54 -14.24
C MET A 61 42.45 1.54 -13.09
N LEU A 62 42.00 2.75 -13.42
CA LEU A 62 41.82 3.84 -12.48
C LEU A 62 40.35 4.04 -12.13
N TYR A 63 40.09 4.30 -10.84
CA TYR A 63 38.76 4.52 -10.28
C TYR A 63 38.72 5.78 -9.41
N GLN A 64 37.52 6.29 -9.14
CA GLN A 64 37.32 7.62 -8.56
C GLN A 64 37.94 7.79 -7.17
N ASP A 65 37.77 6.79 -6.30
CA ASP A 65 38.23 6.82 -4.91
C ASP A 65 39.67 6.31 -4.72
N MET A 66 40.44 6.27 -5.81
CA MET A 66 41.80 5.75 -5.79
C MET A 66 42.76 6.68 -5.07
N THR A 67 43.59 6.11 -4.21
CA THR A 67 44.58 6.87 -3.42
C THR A 67 45.99 6.69 -3.96
N ALA A 68 46.89 7.55 -3.49
CA ALA A 68 48.33 7.44 -3.71
C ALA A 68 48.92 6.07 -3.38
N ARG A 69 48.37 5.41 -2.34
CA ARG A 69 48.83 4.09 -1.90
C ARG A 69 48.50 3.02 -2.94
N ASP A 70 47.33 3.10 -3.54
CA ASP A 70 46.91 2.15 -4.57
C ASP A 70 47.79 2.25 -5.83
N LEU A 71 48.23 3.47 -6.18
CA LEU A 71 49.12 3.72 -7.31
C LEU A 71 50.57 3.32 -7.07
N LEU A 72 51.06 3.37 -5.81
CA LEU A 72 52.48 3.22 -5.50
C LEU A 72 52.80 1.94 -4.72
N GLN A 73 52.24 1.81 -3.51
CA GLN A 73 52.45 0.66 -2.65
C GLN A 73 51.24 0.38 -1.77
N GLN A 74 50.81 -0.88 -1.79
CA GLN A 74 49.73 -1.39 -0.97
C GLN A 74 50.29 -2.08 0.27
N ARG A 75 49.55 -2.03 1.38
CA ARG A 75 49.85 -2.84 2.56
C ARG A 75 49.20 -4.20 2.42
N TYR A 76 49.90 -5.25 2.80
CA TYR A 76 49.36 -6.59 2.92
C TYR A 76 49.86 -7.24 4.21
N THR A 77 49.11 -8.23 4.70
CA THR A 77 49.47 -8.97 5.91
C THR A 77 50.17 -10.27 5.51
N LEU A 78 51.32 -10.51 6.11
CA LEU A 78 52.07 -11.76 5.98
C LEU A 78 51.39 -12.87 6.79
N ALA A 79 51.74 -14.14 6.49
CA ALA A 79 51.17 -15.29 7.20
C ALA A 79 51.47 -15.31 8.70
N ASN A 80 52.50 -14.59 9.15
CA ASN A 80 52.86 -14.41 10.56
C ASN A 80 52.07 -13.27 11.25
N GLY A 81 51.20 -12.56 10.53
CA GLY A 81 50.42 -11.43 11.05
C GLY A 81 51.07 -10.05 10.88
N ASP A 82 52.32 -9.96 10.41
CA ASP A 82 53.00 -8.68 10.21
C ASP A 82 52.48 -7.95 8.96
N THR A 83 52.48 -6.62 8.99
CA THR A 83 52.16 -5.80 7.82
C THR A 83 53.41 -5.55 6.98
N ALA A 84 53.36 -5.88 5.69
CA ALA A 84 54.41 -5.63 4.72
C ALA A 84 53.93 -4.72 3.58
N TRP A 85 54.88 -4.08 2.90
CA TRP A 85 54.62 -3.27 1.70
C TRP A 85 54.72 -4.13 0.45
N ARG A 86 53.75 -4.00 -0.46
CA ARG A 86 53.76 -4.58 -1.79
C ARG A 86 53.81 -3.45 -2.82
N GLN A 87 54.72 -3.56 -3.78
CA GLN A 87 54.80 -2.64 -4.91
C GLN A 87 53.56 -2.76 -5.79
N SER A 88 53.04 -1.62 -6.26
CA SER A 88 51.94 -1.61 -7.23
C SER A 88 52.41 -2.08 -8.61
N PRO A 89 51.49 -2.47 -9.51
CA PRO A 89 51.81 -2.82 -10.89
C PRO A 89 52.55 -1.71 -11.66
N LEU A 90 52.24 -0.45 -11.34
CA LEU A 90 52.94 0.72 -11.91
C LEU A 90 54.41 0.74 -11.50
N VAL A 91 54.71 0.45 -10.24
CA VAL A 91 56.08 0.43 -9.71
C VAL A 91 56.86 -0.76 -10.27
N THR A 92 56.27 -1.96 -10.30
CA THR A 92 56.92 -3.15 -10.88
C THR A 92 57.20 -2.93 -12.36
N ALA A 93 56.25 -2.36 -13.13
CA ALA A 93 56.46 -2.01 -14.53
C ALA A 93 57.61 -1.00 -14.74
N SER A 94 57.78 -0.05 -13.81
CA SER A 94 58.89 0.92 -13.87
C SER A 94 60.28 0.30 -13.66
N LEU A 95 60.34 -0.78 -12.87
CA LEU A 95 61.57 -1.55 -12.64
C LEU A 95 61.86 -2.52 -13.77
N GLU A 96 60.82 -3.16 -14.30
CA GLU A 96 60.94 -4.20 -15.35
C GLU A 96 61.00 -3.64 -16.77
N GLY A 97 60.61 -2.37 -16.98
CA GLY A 97 60.68 -1.73 -18.29
C GLY A 97 59.47 -1.95 -19.19
N LYS A 98 58.29 -2.10 -18.60
CA LYS A 98 57.03 -2.36 -19.30
C LYS A 98 56.33 -1.09 -19.77
N LEU A 99 55.38 -1.26 -20.68
CA LEU A 99 54.46 -0.20 -21.10
C LEU A 99 53.21 -0.23 -20.22
N VAL A 100 52.99 0.81 -19.42
CA VAL A 100 51.80 0.89 -18.57
C VAL A 100 50.65 1.55 -19.31
N ILE A 101 49.49 0.90 -19.33
CA ILE A 101 48.25 1.50 -19.79
C ILE A 101 47.44 1.97 -18.58
N LEU A 102 47.39 3.28 -18.36
CA LEU A 102 46.56 3.90 -17.32
C LEU A 102 45.16 4.20 -17.88
N ASP A 103 44.23 3.26 -17.74
CA ASP A 103 42.87 3.43 -18.23
C ASP A 103 41.97 4.14 -17.20
N GLY A 104 41.42 5.30 -17.57
CA GLY A 104 40.46 6.02 -16.75
C GLY A 104 41.02 7.21 -15.99
N ILE A 105 42.08 7.88 -16.47
CA ILE A 105 42.69 9.02 -15.75
C ILE A 105 41.69 10.16 -15.44
N HIS A 106 40.65 10.30 -16.26
CA HIS A 106 39.58 11.29 -16.10
C HIS A 106 38.68 11.06 -14.87
N ARG A 107 38.78 9.89 -14.22
CA ARG A 107 37.92 9.50 -13.09
C ARG A 107 38.56 9.81 -11.74
N VAL A 108 39.90 9.86 -11.69
CA VAL A 108 40.66 9.97 -10.44
C VAL A 108 40.72 11.43 -9.99
N ASN A 109 40.74 11.65 -8.68
CA ASN A 109 41.01 12.96 -8.13
C ASN A 109 42.36 13.52 -8.63
N PRO A 110 42.42 14.76 -9.17
CA PRO A 110 43.66 15.38 -9.64
C PRO A 110 44.79 15.40 -8.60
N GLY A 111 44.47 15.53 -7.31
CA GLY A 111 45.46 15.51 -6.22
C GLY A 111 46.18 14.16 -6.09
N THR A 112 45.51 13.05 -6.40
CA THR A 112 46.14 11.72 -6.46
C THR A 112 47.04 11.59 -7.69
N LEU A 113 46.63 12.14 -8.83
CA LEU A 113 47.40 12.08 -10.09
C LEU A 113 48.67 12.94 -10.04
N ALA A 114 48.68 14.03 -9.28
CA ALA A 114 49.86 14.89 -9.10
C ALA A 114 51.09 14.12 -8.61
N ILE A 115 50.90 12.99 -7.92
CA ILE A 115 51.98 12.12 -7.44
C ILE A 115 52.74 11.46 -8.61
N LEU A 116 52.04 11.20 -9.72
CA LEU A 116 52.64 10.64 -10.93
C LEU A 116 53.46 11.68 -11.71
N GLN A 117 53.33 12.97 -11.39
CA GLN A 117 54.02 14.03 -12.11
C GLN A 117 55.54 13.86 -12.06
N ARG A 118 56.11 13.50 -10.91
CA ARG A 118 57.55 13.21 -10.78
C ARG A 118 57.97 11.95 -11.54
N LEU A 119 57.12 10.93 -11.56
CA LEU A 119 57.39 9.70 -12.31
C LEU A 119 57.37 9.96 -13.83
N ILE A 120 56.49 10.83 -14.31
CA ILE A 120 56.31 11.12 -15.74
C ILE A 120 57.34 12.14 -16.23
N HIS A 121 57.54 13.24 -15.51
CA HIS A 121 58.44 14.33 -15.92
C HIS A 121 59.89 14.05 -15.56
N ASP A 122 60.17 13.74 -14.29
CA ASP A 122 61.52 13.62 -13.77
C ASP A 122 62.04 12.17 -13.88
N ARG A 123 61.15 11.19 -14.10
CA ARG A 123 61.46 9.76 -13.94
C ARG A 123 62.03 9.49 -12.55
N GLU A 124 61.36 10.02 -11.53
CA GLU A 124 61.71 9.83 -10.14
C GLU A 124 60.48 9.51 -9.30
N LEU A 125 60.66 8.63 -8.31
CA LEU A 125 59.58 8.23 -7.41
C LEU A 125 60.14 7.88 -6.04
N THR A 126 59.46 8.32 -4.98
CA THR A 126 59.76 7.92 -3.60
C THR A 126 58.59 7.14 -3.05
N LEU A 127 58.87 5.94 -2.55
CA LEU A 127 57.89 5.01 -2.03
C LEU A 127 57.77 5.13 -0.50
N TYR A 128 56.71 4.55 0.07
CA TYR A 128 56.39 4.68 1.50
C TYR A 128 57.32 3.87 2.41
N ASP A 129 57.91 2.80 1.89
CA ASP A 129 58.95 2.01 2.56
C ASP A 129 60.33 2.67 2.55
N GLY A 130 60.45 3.87 1.97
CA GLY A 130 61.71 4.62 1.86
C GLY A 130 62.47 4.35 0.55
N THR A 131 61.99 3.43 -0.28
CA THR A 131 62.62 3.09 -1.58
C THR A 131 62.56 4.28 -2.53
N ARG A 132 63.64 4.51 -3.29
CA ARG A 132 63.75 5.59 -4.27
C ARG A 132 64.04 5.03 -5.64
N LEU A 133 63.20 5.38 -6.60
CA LEU A 133 63.39 5.09 -8.01
C LEU A 133 63.91 6.35 -8.69
N LEU A 134 65.04 6.23 -9.36
CA LEU A 134 65.72 7.35 -10.01
C LEU A 134 65.87 7.12 -11.50
N ARG A 135 65.91 8.20 -12.27
CA ARG A 135 66.24 8.13 -13.69
C ARG A 135 67.62 7.52 -13.89
N GLY A 136 67.80 6.76 -14.97
CA GLY A 136 69.02 6.01 -15.24
C GLY A 136 70.29 6.86 -15.23
N ASP A 137 70.27 8.07 -15.81
CA ASP A 137 71.38 9.02 -15.80
C ASP A 137 71.76 9.49 -14.37
N ARG A 138 70.78 9.87 -13.56
CA ARG A 138 70.97 10.30 -12.17
C ARG A 138 71.45 9.14 -11.29
N TYR A 139 70.92 7.94 -11.52
CA TYR A 139 71.38 6.73 -10.84
C TYR A 139 72.86 6.45 -11.16
N GLN A 140 73.26 6.53 -12.44
CA GLN A 140 74.67 6.37 -12.83
C GLN A 140 75.57 7.48 -12.28
N TYR A 141 75.08 8.73 -12.23
CA TYR A 141 75.82 9.84 -11.63
C TYR A 141 76.14 9.57 -10.15
N ILE A 142 75.14 9.21 -9.34
CA ILE A 142 75.31 8.90 -7.92
C ILE A 142 76.25 7.70 -7.74
N LYS A 143 76.09 6.68 -8.58
CA LYS A 143 76.96 5.49 -8.59
C LYS A 143 78.43 5.86 -8.81
N ASN A 144 78.71 6.73 -9.77
CA ASN A 144 80.06 7.14 -10.14
C ASN A 144 80.66 8.12 -9.12
N GLU A 145 79.89 9.10 -8.65
CA GLU A 145 80.35 10.13 -7.70
C GLU A 145 80.69 9.52 -6.33
N LEU A 146 79.84 8.61 -5.84
CA LEU A 146 80.03 7.97 -4.54
C LEU A 146 80.85 6.66 -4.62
N GLN A 147 81.25 6.24 -5.83
CA GLN A 147 81.96 4.98 -6.09
C GLN A 147 81.26 3.74 -5.49
N LEU A 148 79.93 3.71 -5.57
CA LEU A 148 79.13 2.61 -5.03
C LEU A 148 78.83 1.56 -6.11
N SER A 149 78.72 0.30 -5.73
CA SER A 149 78.22 -0.79 -6.58
C SER A 149 76.69 -0.77 -6.67
N ASP A 150 76.12 -1.44 -7.69
CA ASP A 150 74.66 -1.59 -7.80
C ASP A 150 74.07 -2.33 -6.59
N ALA A 151 74.81 -3.32 -6.06
CA ALA A 151 74.39 -4.05 -4.87
C ALA A 151 74.34 -3.15 -3.62
N GLU A 152 75.25 -2.18 -3.48
CA GLU A 152 75.25 -1.23 -2.37
C GLU A 152 74.14 -0.19 -2.50
N LEU A 153 73.86 0.28 -3.71
CA LEU A 153 72.73 1.19 -3.97
C LEU A 153 71.39 0.48 -3.71
N GLN A 154 71.25 -0.77 -4.15
CA GLN A 154 70.06 -1.59 -3.86
C GLN A 154 69.90 -1.88 -2.36
N LYS A 155 71.01 -2.12 -1.63
CA LYS A 155 70.98 -2.22 -0.16
C LYS A 155 70.51 -0.93 0.53
N ARG A 156 70.70 0.22 -0.12
CA ARG A 156 70.18 1.54 0.32
C ARG A 156 68.77 1.82 -0.21
N SER A 157 68.11 0.82 -0.81
CA SER A 157 66.79 0.92 -1.45
C SER A 157 66.72 1.97 -2.56
N ILE A 158 67.81 2.16 -3.31
CA ILE A 158 67.86 3.05 -4.48
C ILE A 158 67.92 2.19 -5.74
N PHE A 159 66.95 2.36 -6.63
CA PHE A 159 66.81 1.58 -7.86
C PHE A 159 66.74 2.49 -9.09
N PRO A 160 67.31 2.09 -10.24
CA PRO A 160 67.12 2.79 -11.49
C PRO A 160 65.75 2.45 -12.10
N ILE A 161 65.05 3.45 -12.63
CA ILE A 161 63.91 3.23 -13.52
C ILE A 161 64.44 2.70 -14.86
N HIS A 162 63.80 1.65 -15.36
CA HIS A 162 64.20 1.03 -16.61
C HIS A 162 63.98 1.99 -17.80
N PRO A 163 64.95 2.13 -18.73
CA PRO A 163 64.86 3.13 -19.81
C PRO A 163 63.68 2.90 -20.78
N SER A 164 63.26 1.65 -20.94
CA SER A 164 62.09 1.29 -21.76
C SER A 164 60.75 1.61 -21.12
N PHE A 165 60.68 1.94 -19.82
CA PHE A 165 59.42 2.22 -19.14
C PHE A 165 58.69 3.40 -19.79
N ARG A 166 57.41 3.20 -20.12
CA ARG A 166 56.55 4.20 -20.79
C ARG A 166 55.13 4.11 -20.27
N ILE A 167 54.40 5.23 -20.36
CA ILE A 167 53.01 5.33 -19.92
C ILE A 167 52.13 5.80 -21.09
N ILE A 168 51.04 5.07 -21.35
CA ILE A 168 49.93 5.50 -22.19
C ILE A 168 48.70 5.64 -21.31
N ALA A 169 48.21 6.85 -21.13
CA ALA A 169 46.96 7.11 -20.43
C ALA A 169 45.76 7.06 -21.38
N LEU A 170 44.62 6.52 -20.94
CA LEU A 170 43.37 6.52 -21.69
C LEU A 170 42.32 7.35 -20.94
N ALA A 171 41.62 8.21 -21.68
CA ALA A 171 40.61 9.10 -21.11
C ALA A 171 39.38 9.28 -22.00
N GLU A 172 38.28 9.68 -21.37
CA GLU A 172 37.09 10.18 -22.04
C GLU A 172 37.17 11.72 -22.16
N PRO A 173 36.61 12.32 -23.22
CA PRO A 173 36.61 13.77 -23.39
C PRO A 173 35.82 14.46 -22.27
N PRO A 174 36.21 15.68 -21.86
CA PRO A 174 35.46 16.43 -20.86
C PRO A 174 34.06 16.79 -21.38
N ILE A 175 33.03 16.64 -20.53
CA ILE A 175 31.65 16.98 -20.87
C ILE A 175 31.46 18.50 -20.70
N ILE A 176 31.32 19.20 -21.82
CA ILE A 176 31.15 20.66 -21.85
C ILE A 176 29.82 21.02 -21.20
N GLY A 177 29.85 21.86 -20.16
CA GLY A 177 28.64 22.35 -19.46
C GLY A 177 28.18 21.52 -18.26
N SER A 178 28.89 20.44 -17.90
CA SER A 178 28.63 19.72 -16.63
C SER A 178 29.32 20.40 -15.44
N ASN A 179 28.65 20.44 -14.29
CA ASN A 179 29.23 20.86 -13.01
C ASN A 179 30.17 19.80 -12.39
N THR A 180 30.17 18.57 -12.93
CA THR A 180 31.06 17.49 -12.46
C THR A 180 32.45 17.65 -13.06
N GLN A 181 33.44 17.84 -12.17
CA GLN A 181 34.90 17.90 -12.37
C GLN A 181 35.41 17.89 -13.83
N GLN A 182 35.81 19.07 -14.32
CA GLN A 182 36.70 19.17 -15.48
C GLN A 182 38.09 18.62 -15.09
N TRP A 183 38.36 17.37 -15.45
CA TRP A 183 39.62 16.70 -15.11
C TRP A 183 40.83 17.24 -15.89
N LEU A 184 40.60 17.93 -17.02
CA LEU A 184 41.66 18.47 -17.87
C LEU A 184 42.15 19.84 -17.39
N GLY A 185 42.86 19.86 -16.26
CA GLY A 185 43.45 21.08 -15.68
C GLY A 185 44.87 21.39 -16.22
N PRO A 186 45.42 22.58 -15.90
CA PRO A 186 46.78 22.96 -16.30
C PRO A 186 47.86 21.97 -15.85
N GLU A 187 47.70 21.37 -14.66
CA GLU A 187 48.65 20.38 -14.14
C GLU A 187 48.69 19.13 -15.03
N LEU A 188 47.52 18.54 -15.30
CA LEU A 188 47.39 17.35 -16.15
C LEU A 188 47.82 17.62 -17.59
N LEU A 189 47.45 18.78 -18.14
CA LEU A 189 47.84 19.19 -19.50
C LEU A 189 49.36 19.17 -19.72
N THR A 190 50.14 19.43 -18.67
CA THR A 190 51.61 19.37 -18.76
C THR A 190 52.17 17.96 -18.67
N MET A 191 51.42 16.98 -18.15
CA MET A 191 51.91 15.62 -17.89
C MET A 191 52.12 14.81 -19.17
N PHE A 192 51.19 14.87 -20.11
CA PHE A 192 51.18 13.99 -21.30
C PHE A 192 51.18 14.77 -22.61
N LEU A 193 51.62 14.11 -23.69
CA LEU A 193 51.25 14.50 -25.05
C LEU A 193 49.89 13.91 -25.39
N TYR A 194 48.95 14.74 -25.86
CA TYR A 194 47.55 14.33 -26.04
C TYR A 194 47.23 14.02 -27.50
N HIS A 195 46.63 12.86 -27.74
CA HIS A 195 46.07 12.47 -29.03
C HIS A 195 44.56 12.29 -28.90
N ASN A 196 43.82 12.89 -29.83
CA ASN A 196 42.37 12.76 -29.89
C ASN A 196 41.99 11.64 -30.87
N ILE A 197 41.35 10.60 -30.37
CA ILE A 197 40.79 9.52 -31.17
C ILE A 197 39.45 9.98 -31.71
N LYS A 198 39.48 10.43 -32.95
CA LYS A 198 38.26 10.77 -33.68
C LYS A 198 37.45 9.50 -33.87
N PRO A 199 36.15 9.52 -33.54
CA PRO A 199 35.28 8.39 -33.86
C PRO A 199 35.18 8.20 -35.38
N SER A 200 35.19 6.94 -35.78
CA SER A 200 35.34 6.47 -37.15
C SER A 200 34.30 7.06 -38.11
N SER A 201 34.71 7.27 -39.36
CA SER A 201 33.81 7.68 -40.42
C SER A 201 32.87 6.54 -40.81
N ARG A 202 31.72 6.85 -41.42
CA ARG A 202 30.75 5.84 -41.87
C ARG A 202 31.40 4.76 -42.75
N GLN A 203 32.33 5.15 -43.63
CA GLN A 203 33.02 4.22 -44.52
C GLN A 203 33.95 3.27 -43.77
N GLU A 204 34.70 3.79 -42.80
CA GLU A 204 35.59 2.98 -41.95
C GLU A 204 34.80 2.03 -41.05
N GLU A 205 33.68 2.47 -40.48
CA GLU A 205 32.84 1.58 -39.67
C GLU A 205 32.23 0.45 -40.50
N VAL A 206 31.79 0.73 -41.73
CA VAL A 206 31.37 -0.32 -42.68
C VAL A 206 32.50 -1.31 -42.93
N GLN A 207 33.72 -0.82 -43.17
CA GLN A 207 34.88 -1.67 -43.41
C GLN A 207 35.16 -2.57 -42.20
N ILE A 208 35.25 -1.99 -41.00
CA ILE A 208 35.50 -2.71 -39.75
C ILE A 208 34.43 -3.79 -39.53
N MET A 209 33.14 -3.45 -39.70
CA MET A 209 32.05 -4.42 -39.48
C MET A 209 32.07 -5.56 -40.48
N ARG A 210 32.33 -5.28 -41.77
CA ARG A 210 32.38 -6.31 -42.82
C ARG A 210 33.58 -7.24 -42.68
N GLU A 211 34.73 -6.70 -42.31
CA GLU A 211 35.94 -7.50 -42.13
C GLU A 211 35.90 -8.30 -40.81
N MET A 212 35.33 -7.75 -39.73
CA MET A 212 35.15 -8.48 -38.46
C MET A 212 34.04 -9.55 -38.54
N VAL A 213 32.97 -9.28 -39.28
CA VAL A 213 31.77 -10.13 -39.37
C VAL A 213 31.39 -10.31 -40.85
N PRO A 214 32.02 -11.27 -41.56
CA PRO A 214 31.86 -11.40 -43.02
C PRO A 214 30.44 -11.71 -43.49
N ASN A 215 29.64 -12.40 -42.67
CA ASN A 215 28.32 -12.94 -43.06
C ASN A 215 27.15 -12.05 -42.62
N VAL A 216 27.38 -10.80 -42.22
CA VAL A 216 26.32 -9.89 -41.77
C VAL A 216 25.49 -9.35 -42.94
N PRO A 217 24.15 -9.23 -42.82
CA PRO A 217 23.31 -8.58 -43.83
C PRO A 217 23.71 -7.12 -44.07
N LYS A 218 23.96 -6.76 -45.34
CA LYS A 218 24.44 -5.41 -45.73
C LYS A 218 23.46 -4.30 -45.35
N GLU A 219 22.17 -4.55 -45.55
CA GLU A 219 21.10 -3.60 -45.23
C GLU A 219 21.04 -3.29 -43.73
N ALA A 220 21.15 -4.31 -42.88
CA ALA A 220 21.17 -4.13 -41.43
C ALA A 220 22.35 -3.27 -40.95
N VAL A 221 23.55 -3.46 -41.53
CA VAL A 221 24.73 -2.62 -41.24
C VAL A 221 24.47 -1.16 -41.65
N GLU A 222 23.89 -0.93 -42.83
CA GLU A 222 23.61 0.43 -43.31
C GLU A 222 22.55 1.14 -42.45
N GLN A 223 21.50 0.44 -42.04
CA GLN A 223 20.46 0.94 -41.14
C GLN A 223 21.03 1.27 -39.75
N LEU A 224 21.83 0.37 -39.16
CA LEU A 224 22.50 0.58 -37.86
C LEU A 224 23.41 1.80 -37.87
N LEU A 225 24.23 1.95 -38.91
CA LEU A 225 25.13 3.09 -39.03
C LEU A 225 24.37 4.39 -39.25
N THR A 226 23.29 4.35 -40.03
CA THR A 226 22.41 5.51 -40.23
C THR A 226 21.81 5.97 -38.89
N LEU A 227 21.29 5.02 -38.10
CA LEU A 227 20.77 5.29 -36.76
C LEU A 227 21.85 5.90 -35.85
N LYS A 228 23.03 5.26 -35.78
CA LYS A 228 24.13 5.71 -34.93
C LYS A 228 24.56 7.15 -35.24
N HIS A 229 24.78 7.46 -36.53
CA HIS A 229 25.19 8.79 -36.95
C HIS A 229 24.09 9.84 -36.67
N LYS A 230 22.82 9.51 -36.92
CA LYS A 230 21.70 10.41 -36.56
C LYS A 230 21.66 10.71 -35.06
N LEU A 231 21.76 9.69 -34.21
CA LEU A 231 21.75 9.86 -32.76
C LEU A 231 22.94 10.70 -32.28
N ARG A 232 24.09 10.57 -32.94
CA ARG A 232 25.31 11.30 -32.60
C ARG A 232 25.32 12.76 -33.06
N ASP A 233 24.73 13.04 -34.22
CA ASP A 233 24.67 14.39 -34.80
C ASP A 233 23.50 15.23 -34.24
N THR A 234 22.62 14.61 -33.45
CA THR A 234 21.48 15.26 -32.81
C THR A 234 21.92 16.22 -31.70
N LYS A 235 21.29 17.40 -31.63
CA LYS A 235 21.55 18.44 -30.59
C LYS A 235 20.75 18.25 -29.31
N ASP A 236 19.75 17.37 -29.31
CA ASP A 236 18.94 17.07 -28.12
C ASP A 236 19.76 16.22 -27.14
N PRO A 237 20.00 16.69 -25.90
CA PRO A 237 20.83 15.99 -24.92
C PRO A 237 20.29 14.61 -24.54
N THR A 238 18.96 14.40 -24.58
CA THR A 238 18.37 13.10 -24.23
C THR A 238 18.71 12.05 -25.28
N THR A 239 18.55 12.39 -26.56
CA THR A 239 18.91 11.55 -27.70
C THR A 239 20.43 11.34 -27.81
N GLN A 240 21.22 12.37 -27.49
CA GLN A 240 22.67 12.28 -27.50
C GLN A 240 23.22 11.30 -26.45
N SER A 241 22.55 11.17 -25.30
CA SER A 241 22.92 10.17 -24.29
C SER A 241 22.79 8.73 -24.82
N LEU A 242 21.80 8.45 -25.67
CA LEU A 242 21.59 7.14 -26.30
C LEU A 242 22.68 6.79 -27.31
N ALA A 243 23.31 7.78 -27.94
CA ALA A 243 24.44 7.55 -28.84
C ALA A 243 25.62 6.89 -28.13
N SER A 244 25.78 7.11 -26.82
CA SER A 244 26.82 6.46 -26.01
C SER A 244 26.55 4.97 -25.78
N SER A 245 25.29 4.54 -25.81
CA SER A 245 24.86 3.14 -25.68
C SER A 245 25.11 2.33 -26.96
N LEU A 246 25.11 2.96 -28.12
CA LEU A 246 25.38 2.32 -29.43
C LEU A 246 26.85 2.50 -29.85
N SER A 247 27.74 2.01 -28.99
CA SER A 247 29.18 1.97 -29.28
C SER A 247 29.49 1.06 -30.48
N THR A 248 30.66 1.20 -31.09
CA THR A 248 31.14 0.25 -32.11
C THR A 248 31.21 -1.18 -31.57
N ARG A 249 31.46 -1.37 -30.26
CA ARG A 249 31.43 -2.69 -29.61
C ARG A 249 30.02 -3.28 -29.60
N GLN A 250 28.99 -2.51 -29.23
CA GLN A 250 27.60 -2.98 -29.32
C GLN A 250 27.19 -3.29 -30.76
N LEU A 251 27.58 -2.44 -31.71
CA LEU A 251 27.26 -2.68 -33.12
C LEU A 251 27.88 -3.97 -33.63
N LEU A 252 29.15 -4.24 -33.30
CA LEU A 252 29.79 -5.52 -33.63
C LEU A 252 29.08 -6.71 -32.97
N ARG A 253 28.60 -6.57 -31.74
CA ARG A 253 27.81 -7.62 -31.06
C ARG A 253 26.48 -7.89 -31.78
N ILE A 254 25.75 -6.83 -32.15
CA ILE A 254 24.50 -6.95 -32.93
C ILE A 254 24.80 -7.63 -34.28
N CYS A 255 25.86 -7.21 -34.98
CA CYS A 255 26.27 -7.82 -36.25
C CYS A 255 26.61 -9.30 -36.12
N ARG A 256 27.35 -9.71 -35.07
CA ARG A 256 27.66 -11.13 -34.79
C ARG A 256 26.38 -11.93 -34.54
N ARG A 257 25.44 -11.36 -33.79
CA ARG A 257 24.14 -12.00 -33.50
C ARG A 257 23.31 -12.18 -34.75
N LEU A 258 23.18 -11.16 -35.60
CA LEU A 258 22.48 -11.24 -36.89
C LEU A 258 23.15 -12.20 -37.88
N SER A 259 24.49 -12.29 -37.84
CA SER A 259 25.24 -13.22 -38.68
C SER A 259 24.98 -14.69 -38.33
N GLN A 260 24.69 -15.01 -37.07
CA GLN A 260 24.40 -16.38 -36.63
C GLN A 260 22.89 -16.68 -36.63
N TYR A 261 22.06 -15.66 -36.40
CA TYR A 261 20.60 -15.76 -36.33
C TYR A 261 19.96 -14.71 -37.28
N PRO A 262 19.89 -15.00 -38.60
CA PRO A 262 19.44 -14.03 -39.60
C PRO A 262 17.93 -13.69 -39.50
N ASP A 263 17.13 -14.57 -38.91
CA ASP A 263 15.68 -14.36 -38.70
C ASP A 263 15.37 -13.37 -37.56
N GLU A 264 16.40 -12.87 -36.86
CA GLU A 264 16.23 -11.97 -35.73
C GLU A 264 15.94 -10.53 -36.15
N SER A 265 14.92 -9.93 -35.53
CA SER A 265 14.54 -8.53 -35.77
C SER A 265 15.64 -7.57 -35.34
N LEU A 266 16.12 -6.75 -36.28
CA LEU A 266 17.06 -5.66 -36.00
C LEU A 266 16.50 -4.68 -34.98
N HIS A 267 15.19 -4.40 -35.05
CA HIS A 267 14.49 -3.55 -34.09
C HIS A 267 14.60 -4.09 -32.65
N HIS A 268 14.41 -5.39 -32.45
CA HIS A 268 14.57 -6.04 -31.13
C HIS A 268 16.01 -5.95 -30.62
N ALA A 269 17.00 -6.24 -31.47
CA ALA A 269 18.41 -6.21 -31.11
C ALA A 269 18.88 -4.81 -30.65
N VAL A 270 18.44 -3.75 -31.34
CA VAL A 270 18.78 -2.37 -30.97
C VAL A 270 18.08 -1.95 -29.67
N ASN A 271 16.79 -2.26 -29.52
CA ASN A 271 16.05 -1.96 -28.29
C ASN A 271 16.67 -2.65 -27.07
N LYS A 272 17.14 -3.89 -27.24
CA LYS A 272 17.87 -4.64 -26.21
C LYS A 272 19.20 -3.97 -25.86
N ALA A 273 20.01 -3.59 -26.84
CA ALA A 273 21.30 -2.93 -26.61
C ALA A 273 21.14 -1.58 -25.88
N CYS A 274 20.08 -0.83 -26.20
CA CYS A 274 19.77 0.44 -25.55
C CYS A 274 19.00 0.33 -24.23
N LEU A 275 18.65 -0.89 -23.77
CA LEU A 275 17.74 -1.11 -22.63
C LEU A 275 16.46 -0.26 -22.71
N SER A 276 15.83 -0.20 -23.88
CA SER A 276 14.78 0.78 -24.19
C SER A 276 13.56 0.72 -23.25
N ARG A 277 13.35 -0.41 -22.58
CA ARG A 277 12.30 -0.59 -21.58
C ARG A 277 12.52 0.19 -20.29
N PHE A 278 13.76 0.44 -19.90
CA PHE A 278 14.10 1.24 -18.72
C PHE A 278 14.33 2.71 -19.05
N LEU A 279 14.23 3.10 -20.33
CA LEU A 279 14.33 4.49 -20.72
C LEU A 279 13.08 5.27 -20.30
N PRO A 280 13.23 6.53 -19.85
CA PRO A 280 12.11 7.44 -19.66
C PRO A 280 11.25 7.55 -20.92
N SER A 281 9.95 7.82 -20.76
CA SER A 281 8.97 7.87 -21.86
C SER A 281 9.41 8.77 -23.02
N LEU A 282 9.99 9.94 -22.73
CA LEU A 282 10.52 10.88 -23.71
C LEU A 282 11.73 10.33 -24.47
N ALA A 283 12.68 9.69 -23.77
CA ALA A 283 13.86 9.10 -24.40
C ALA A 283 13.48 7.89 -25.26
N ARG A 284 12.52 7.07 -24.77
CA ARG A 284 11.99 5.92 -25.51
C ARG A 284 11.26 6.36 -26.79
N SER A 285 10.43 7.39 -26.73
CA SER A 285 9.74 7.91 -27.92
C SER A 285 10.72 8.52 -28.92
N SER A 286 11.78 9.21 -28.46
CA SER A 286 12.84 9.71 -29.33
C SER A 286 13.62 8.58 -30.02
N LEU A 287 13.93 7.50 -29.28
CA LEU A 287 14.56 6.30 -29.84
C LEU A 287 13.67 5.67 -30.91
N GLN A 288 12.38 5.48 -30.62
CA GLN A 288 11.43 4.87 -31.54
C GLN A 288 11.26 5.70 -32.82
N LYS A 289 11.21 7.03 -32.70
CA LYS A 289 11.22 7.94 -33.86
C LYS A 289 12.51 7.79 -34.69
N SER A 290 13.67 7.74 -34.03
CA SER A 290 14.98 7.60 -34.69
C SER A 290 15.14 6.25 -35.40
N LEU A 291 14.52 5.18 -34.87
CA LEU A 291 14.46 3.86 -35.49
C LEU A 291 13.62 3.90 -36.77
N MET A 292 12.40 4.44 -36.69
CA MET A 292 11.53 4.62 -37.85
C MET A 292 12.20 5.45 -38.95
N ASP A 293 12.78 6.61 -38.59
CA ASP A 293 13.47 7.48 -39.54
C ASP A 293 14.68 6.79 -40.20
N SER A 294 15.25 5.75 -39.58
CA SER A 294 16.39 4.98 -40.10
C SER A 294 15.98 3.73 -40.87
N GLY A 295 14.68 3.52 -41.12
CA GLY A 295 14.16 2.35 -41.83
C GLY A 295 14.15 1.06 -40.99
N ILE A 296 14.28 1.16 -39.67
CA ILE A 296 14.21 0.04 -38.75
C ILE A 296 12.78 -0.04 -38.21
N GLU A 297 11.93 -0.79 -38.92
CA GLU A 297 10.51 -0.94 -38.58
C GLU A 297 10.27 -2.12 -37.63
N GLU A 298 9.19 -2.05 -36.84
CA GLU A 298 8.68 -3.19 -36.08
C GLU A 298 8.11 -4.22 -37.06
N SER A 299 8.64 -5.45 -37.03
CA SER A 299 8.14 -6.51 -37.90
C SER A 299 6.74 -6.96 -37.46
N SER A 300 5.92 -7.50 -38.38
CA SER A 300 4.61 -8.09 -38.03
C SER A 300 4.73 -9.25 -37.03
N ALA A 301 5.90 -9.90 -36.96
CA ALA A 301 6.24 -10.91 -35.95
C ALA A 301 6.51 -10.33 -34.55
N ASP A 302 6.74 -9.02 -34.43
CA ASP A 302 6.88 -8.27 -33.17
C ASP A 302 5.51 -7.76 -32.65
N MET A 303 4.53 -7.56 -33.54
CA MET A 303 3.15 -7.08 -33.26
C MET A 303 2.21 -8.15 -32.71
N GLU A 304 2.47 -9.44 -32.95
CA GLU A 304 1.71 -10.50 -32.27
C GLU A 304 1.98 -10.40 -30.78
N SER A 305 0.92 -10.07 -30.01
CA SER A 305 0.93 -10.14 -28.55
C SER A 305 1.64 -11.42 -28.12
N PRO A 306 2.50 -11.38 -27.07
CA PRO A 306 3.37 -12.49 -26.64
C PRO A 306 2.64 -13.78 -26.20
N GLN A 307 1.34 -13.88 -26.47
CA GLN A 307 0.43 -14.97 -26.12
C GLN A 307 0.32 -16.06 -27.21
N ASN A 308 0.74 -15.81 -28.46
CA ASN A 308 0.47 -16.72 -29.59
C ASN A 308 1.64 -17.54 -30.14
N LYS A 309 2.88 -17.36 -29.63
CA LYS A 309 3.98 -18.27 -29.96
C LYS A 309 4.18 -19.22 -28.79
N ASP A 310 3.94 -20.52 -29.02
CA ASP A 310 4.28 -21.59 -28.09
C ASP A 310 5.80 -21.69 -27.95
N TYR A 311 6.38 -20.84 -27.09
CA TYR A 311 7.77 -20.96 -26.68
C TYR A 311 7.91 -22.23 -25.85
N SER A 312 8.41 -23.28 -26.49
CA SER A 312 8.64 -24.58 -25.86
C SER A 312 10.06 -24.67 -25.29
N CYS A 313 10.14 -25.25 -24.10
CA CYS A 313 11.39 -25.68 -23.48
C CYS A 313 11.35 -27.20 -23.40
N GLU A 314 12.20 -27.89 -24.14
CA GLU A 314 12.24 -29.35 -24.16
C GLU A 314 13.67 -29.85 -24.10
N ILE A 315 13.91 -30.92 -23.33
CA ILE A 315 15.16 -31.66 -23.34
C ILE A 315 14.88 -33.03 -23.96
N LYS A 316 15.37 -33.26 -25.18
CA LYS A 316 15.22 -34.53 -25.90
C LYS A 316 16.61 -35.07 -26.27
N SER A 317 16.89 -36.31 -25.90
CA SER A 317 18.15 -37.02 -26.23
C SER A 317 19.43 -36.25 -25.84
N GLY A 318 19.42 -35.53 -24.71
CA GLY A 318 20.58 -34.76 -24.25
C GLY A 318 20.80 -33.43 -24.99
N ILE A 319 19.86 -33.01 -25.84
CA ILE A 319 19.84 -31.70 -26.48
C ILE A 319 18.73 -30.87 -25.84
N LEU A 320 19.10 -29.71 -25.32
CA LEU A 320 18.16 -28.70 -24.85
C LEU A 320 17.71 -27.86 -26.04
N ARG A 321 16.40 -27.70 -26.20
CA ARG A 321 15.78 -26.75 -27.12
C ARG A 321 15.04 -25.68 -26.33
N LEU A 322 15.40 -24.43 -26.55
CA LEU A 322 14.73 -23.25 -26.02
C LEU A 322 14.25 -22.40 -27.21
N GLY A 323 12.93 -22.45 -27.47
CA GLY A 323 12.34 -21.76 -28.63
C GLY A 323 12.93 -22.24 -29.95
N SER A 324 13.66 -21.35 -30.63
CA SER A 324 14.33 -21.62 -31.91
C SER A 324 15.76 -22.17 -31.78
N VAL A 325 16.38 -22.09 -30.60
CA VAL A 325 17.80 -22.41 -30.40
C VAL A 325 17.95 -23.76 -29.72
N SER A 326 18.95 -24.54 -30.15
CA SER A 326 19.29 -25.83 -29.54
C SER A 326 20.77 -25.94 -29.18
N VAL A 327 21.05 -26.64 -28.09
CA VAL A 327 22.40 -26.80 -27.54
C VAL A 327 22.53 -28.17 -26.86
N PRO A 328 23.68 -28.87 -26.98
CA PRO A 328 23.92 -30.06 -26.18
C PRO A 328 23.99 -29.72 -24.70
N VAL A 329 23.33 -30.52 -23.86
CA VAL A 329 23.39 -30.39 -22.40
C VAL A 329 24.79 -30.75 -21.92
N PHE A 330 25.38 -29.90 -21.08
CA PHE A 330 26.72 -30.13 -20.57
C PHE A 330 26.74 -31.31 -19.60
N ASN A 331 27.87 -32.02 -19.49
CA ASN A 331 28.05 -33.06 -18.49
C ASN A 331 29.11 -32.62 -17.47
N PRO A 332 28.70 -32.13 -16.28
CA PRO A 332 29.63 -31.61 -15.30
C PRO A 332 30.21 -32.72 -14.41
N ASP A 333 31.49 -32.58 -14.07
CA ASP A 333 32.15 -33.41 -13.05
C ASP A 333 31.51 -33.19 -11.67
N GLU A 334 31.14 -31.94 -11.35
CA GLU A 334 30.56 -31.52 -10.06
C GLU A 334 29.05 -31.25 -10.17
N LYS A 335 28.23 -32.30 -10.25
CA LYS A 335 26.76 -32.16 -10.35
C LYS A 335 26.12 -31.37 -9.21
N MET A 336 26.69 -31.42 -8.01
CA MET A 336 26.20 -30.66 -6.83
C MET A 336 26.28 -29.14 -7.00
N LYS A 337 27.09 -28.65 -7.96
CA LYS A 337 27.21 -27.21 -8.29
C LYS A 337 26.20 -26.76 -9.33
N VAL A 338 25.44 -27.67 -9.94
CA VAL A 338 24.35 -27.33 -10.84
C VAL A 338 23.14 -26.94 -9.97
N PRO A 339 22.57 -25.74 -10.15
CA PRO A 339 21.43 -25.31 -9.35
C PRO A 339 20.22 -26.20 -9.60
N ASP A 340 19.42 -26.45 -8.57
CA ASP A 340 18.08 -27.05 -8.68
C ASP A 340 17.05 -26.07 -8.10
N VAL A 341 16.14 -25.63 -8.95
CA VAL A 341 15.26 -24.51 -8.64
C VAL A 341 13.83 -24.81 -9.08
N LEU A 342 12.91 -24.73 -8.12
CA LEU A 342 11.48 -24.62 -8.40
C LEU A 342 11.25 -23.37 -9.24
N PHE A 343 10.83 -23.61 -10.48
CA PHE A 343 10.61 -22.60 -11.51
C PHE A 343 9.31 -22.93 -12.23
N TYR A 344 8.39 -21.97 -12.24
CA TYR A 344 7.16 -22.06 -13.01
C TYR A 344 7.35 -21.36 -14.35
N GLU A 345 7.00 -22.07 -15.42
CA GLU A 345 7.25 -21.61 -16.78
C GLU A 345 6.39 -20.39 -17.10
N ASN A 346 7.06 -19.34 -17.56
CA ASN A 346 6.45 -18.11 -18.03
C ASN A 346 7.04 -17.83 -19.42
N ALA A 347 6.20 -17.63 -20.42
CA ALA A 347 6.60 -17.33 -21.79
C ALA A 347 7.60 -16.16 -21.86
N GLN A 348 7.44 -15.14 -21.00
CA GLN A 348 8.37 -14.01 -20.95
C GLN A 348 9.77 -14.43 -20.46
N HIS A 349 9.85 -15.26 -19.42
CA HIS A 349 11.13 -15.75 -18.92
C HIS A 349 11.79 -16.71 -19.91
N LEU A 350 11.00 -17.54 -20.61
CA LEU A 350 11.50 -18.44 -21.66
C LEU A 350 12.14 -17.63 -22.81
N ARG A 351 11.50 -16.53 -23.26
CA ARG A 351 12.08 -15.63 -24.27
C ARG A 351 13.40 -15.00 -23.80
N VAL A 352 13.46 -14.56 -22.54
CA VAL A 352 14.71 -14.03 -21.96
C VAL A 352 15.81 -15.11 -21.94
N MET A 353 15.48 -16.34 -21.55
CA MET A 353 16.44 -17.45 -21.54
C MET A 353 16.89 -17.86 -22.94
N GLU A 354 16.02 -17.82 -23.95
CA GLU A 354 16.42 -18.00 -25.35
C GLU A 354 17.38 -16.90 -25.80
N ASP A 355 17.08 -15.64 -25.49
CA ASP A 355 17.96 -14.52 -25.79
C ASP A 355 19.32 -14.64 -25.09
N MET A 356 19.33 -15.10 -23.83
CA MET A 356 20.54 -15.40 -23.06
C MET A 356 21.32 -16.55 -23.69
N LEU A 357 20.65 -17.60 -24.17
CA LEU A 357 21.29 -18.74 -24.83
C LEU A 357 22.05 -18.31 -26.09
N LYS A 358 21.43 -17.46 -26.93
CA LYS A 358 22.07 -16.93 -28.14
C LYS A 358 23.39 -16.23 -27.83
N ASP A 359 23.39 -15.34 -26.83
CA ASP A 359 24.59 -14.57 -26.46
C ASP A 359 25.63 -15.41 -25.72
N PHE A 360 25.18 -16.37 -24.91
CA PHE A 360 26.05 -17.32 -24.24
C PHE A 360 26.83 -18.17 -25.26
N LEU A 361 26.18 -18.62 -26.32
CA LEU A 361 26.79 -19.37 -27.42
C LEU A 361 27.76 -18.51 -28.25
N LEU A 362 27.51 -17.20 -28.36
CA LEU A 362 28.44 -16.24 -28.97
C LEU A 362 29.69 -15.97 -28.09
N GLY A 363 29.74 -16.52 -26.87
CA GLY A 363 30.85 -16.36 -25.95
C GLY A 363 30.79 -15.08 -25.12
N GLU A 364 29.65 -14.38 -25.12
CA GLU A 364 29.49 -13.13 -24.38
C GLU A 364 29.25 -13.37 -22.88
N HIS A 365 29.70 -12.42 -22.05
CA HIS A 365 29.31 -12.35 -20.66
C HIS A 365 27.93 -11.66 -20.55
N LEU A 366 27.08 -12.13 -19.63
CA LEU A 366 25.68 -11.71 -19.55
C LEU A 366 25.46 -10.73 -18.39
N LEU A 367 24.60 -9.74 -18.58
CA LEU A 367 24.14 -8.82 -17.56
C LEU A 367 22.61 -8.79 -17.55
N LEU A 368 21.99 -9.20 -16.46
CA LEU A 368 20.55 -9.12 -16.27
C LEU A 368 20.21 -7.91 -15.39
N VAL A 369 19.37 -7.03 -15.92
CA VAL A 369 18.97 -5.77 -15.29
C VAL A 369 17.46 -5.79 -15.05
N GLY A 370 17.02 -5.41 -13.85
CA GLY A 370 15.60 -5.35 -13.52
C GLY A 370 15.37 -4.96 -12.08
N ASN A 371 14.12 -4.68 -11.70
CA ASN A 371 13.76 -4.35 -10.32
C ASN A 371 14.07 -5.50 -9.35
N GLN A 372 14.13 -5.19 -8.05
CA GLN A 372 14.29 -6.21 -7.04
C GLN A 372 13.03 -7.11 -7.01
N GLY A 373 13.22 -8.43 -6.84
CA GLY A 373 12.09 -9.37 -6.71
C GLY A 373 11.40 -9.79 -8.00
N VAL A 374 11.85 -9.35 -9.19
CA VAL A 374 11.29 -9.75 -10.50
C VAL A 374 11.65 -11.18 -10.94
N GLY A 375 12.60 -11.83 -10.26
CA GLY A 375 12.98 -13.22 -10.56
C GLY A 375 14.32 -13.43 -11.29
N LYS A 376 15.19 -12.41 -11.39
CA LYS A 376 16.54 -12.50 -12.00
C LYS A 376 17.33 -13.77 -11.59
N ASN A 377 17.45 -14.00 -10.27
CA ASN A 377 18.10 -15.20 -9.72
C ASN A 377 17.44 -16.51 -10.20
N LYS A 378 16.10 -16.56 -10.20
CA LYS A 378 15.35 -17.75 -10.63
C LYS A 378 15.58 -18.06 -12.11
N ILE A 379 15.67 -17.03 -12.96
CA ILE A 379 15.93 -17.19 -14.40
C ILE A 379 17.35 -17.73 -14.63
N VAL A 380 18.36 -17.14 -13.99
CA VAL A 380 19.76 -17.62 -14.13
C VAL A 380 19.89 -19.06 -13.64
N ASP A 381 19.32 -19.37 -12.49
CA ASP A 381 19.41 -20.71 -11.92
C ASP A 381 18.72 -21.74 -12.80
N ARG A 382 17.53 -21.41 -13.33
CA ARG A 382 16.83 -22.27 -14.27
C ARG A 382 17.62 -22.44 -15.56
N PHE A 383 18.20 -21.37 -16.10
CA PHE A 383 19.02 -21.40 -17.30
C PHE A 383 20.23 -22.34 -17.14
N LEU A 384 20.93 -22.24 -16.00
CA LEU A 384 22.07 -23.09 -15.68
C LEU A 384 21.70 -24.54 -15.39
N HIS A 385 20.55 -24.75 -14.75
CA HIS A 385 19.96 -26.08 -14.54
C HIS A 385 19.67 -26.77 -15.88
N LEU A 386 19.03 -26.07 -16.83
CA LEU A 386 18.69 -26.59 -18.15
C LEU A 386 19.94 -26.90 -18.98
N LEU A 387 20.98 -26.07 -18.89
CA LEU A 387 22.27 -26.33 -19.54
C LEU A 387 23.12 -27.37 -18.82
N ASN A 388 22.73 -27.77 -17.61
CA ASN A 388 23.48 -28.63 -16.70
C ASN A 388 24.92 -28.12 -16.47
N ARG A 389 25.07 -26.80 -16.30
CA ARG A 389 26.36 -26.13 -16.11
C ARG A 389 26.61 -25.82 -14.62
N PRO A 390 27.81 -26.11 -14.08
CA PRO A 390 28.14 -25.83 -12.69
C PRO A 390 28.33 -24.33 -12.49
N ARG A 391 27.84 -23.81 -11.35
CA ARG A 391 27.98 -22.39 -11.01
C ARG A 391 28.79 -22.16 -9.74
N GLU A 392 29.51 -21.05 -9.72
CA GLU A 392 30.01 -20.42 -8.50
C GLU A 392 29.19 -19.15 -8.26
N TYR A 393 28.74 -18.93 -7.03
CA TYR A 393 27.88 -17.79 -6.67
C TYR A 393 28.66 -16.82 -5.79
N LEU A 394 28.53 -15.52 -6.08
CA LEU A 394 29.15 -14.44 -5.34
C LEU A 394 28.19 -13.26 -5.21
N GLN A 395 27.79 -12.91 -4.00
CA GLN A 395 26.98 -11.73 -3.74
C GLN A 395 27.88 -10.55 -3.35
N LEU A 396 27.66 -9.39 -3.96
CA LEU A 396 28.41 -8.18 -3.67
C LEU A 396 27.65 -7.25 -2.72
N HIS A 397 28.40 -6.62 -1.83
CA HIS A 397 27.93 -5.63 -0.86
C HIS A 397 28.74 -4.33 -0.96
N ARG A 398 28.26 -3.28 -0.29
CA ARG A 398 28.95 -1.98 -0.19
C ARG A 398 30.32 -2.07 0.48
N ASP A 399 30.51 -3.04 1.36
CA ASP A 399 31.78 -3.26 2.08
C ASP A 399 32.69 -4.29 1.40
N THR A 400 32.34 -4.75 0.19
CA THR A 400 33.16 -5.73 -0.54
C THR A 400 34.50 -5.11 -0.89
N THR A 401 35.58 -5.82 -0.61
CA THR A 401 36.94 -5.43 -0.97
C THR A 401 37.48 -6.29 -2.11
N VAL A 402 38.53 -5.80 -2.76
CA VAL A 402 39.29 -6.58 -3.76
C VAL A 402 39.85 -7.87 -3.16
N GLN A 403 40.26 -7.83 -1.89
CA GLN A 403 40.75 -9.00 -1.19
C GLN A 403 39.65 -10.05 -1.02
N SER A 404 38.45 -9.67 -0.53
CA SER A 404 37.34 -10.60 -0.39
C SER A 404 36.81 -11.15 -1.72
N LEU A 405 37.00 -10.40 -2.81
CA LEU A 405 36.66 -10.86 -4.17
C LEU A 405 37.61 -11.96 -4.66
N THR A 406 38.87 -11.95 -4.22
CA THR A 406 39.95 -12.81 -4.74
C THR A 406 40.33 -13.96 -3.81
N LEU A 407 40.23 -13.74 -2.50
CA LEU A 407 40.59 -14.70 -1.46
C LEU A 407 39.48 -14.78 -0.41
N GLN A 408 39.29 -15.98 0.14
CA GLN A 408 38.38 -16.24 1.25
C GLN A 408 39.18 -16.69 2.46
N PRO A 409 39.13 -15.96 3.59
CA PRO A 409 39.76 -16.43 4.82
C PRO A 409 38.99 -17.64 5.37
N SER A 410 39.71 -18.70 5.69
CA SER A 410 39.21 -19.89 6.36
C SER A 410 40.04 -20.14 7.61
N VAL A 411 39.45 -20.65 8.69
CA VAL A 411 40.21 -21.03 9.88
C VAL A 411 40.39 -22.55 9.87
N LYS A 412 41.63 -23.01 9.78
CA LYS A 412 41.99 -24.43 9.91
C LYS A 412 42.92 -24.57 11.09
N GLU A 413 42.53 -25.41 12.06
CA GLU A 413 43.33 -25.69 13.26
C GLU A 413 43.75 -24.43 14.04
N GLY A 414 42.88 -23.40 14.06
CA GLY A 414 43.15 -22.13 14.73
C GLY A 414 44.02 -21.13 13.94
N ILE A 415 44.44 -21.48 12.72
CA ILE A 415 45.23 -20.61 11.82
C ILE A 415 44.34 -20.11 10.67
N ILE A 416 44.42 -18.81 10.37
CA ILE A 416 43.75 -18.23 9.21
C ILE A 416 44.51 -18.64 7.94
N VAL A 417 43.89 -19.48 7.13
CA VAL A 417 44.36 -19.90 5.80
C VAL A 417 43.48 -19.24 4.74
N TYR A 418 44.10 -18.51 3.82
CA TYR A 418 43.40 -17.90 2.69
C TYR A 418 43.23 -18.92 1.56
N GLU A 419 41.98 -19.17 1.18
CA GLU A 419 41.62 -20.03 0.06
C GLU A 419 41.17 -19.20 -1.15
N ASP A 420 41.20 -19.82 -2.34
CA ASP A 420 40.66 -19.21 -3.55
C ASP A 420 39.15 -18.88 -3.38
N SER A 421 38.78 -17.65 -3.73
CA SER A 421 37.38 -17.22 -3.74
C SER A 421 36.57 -17.95 -4.83
N PRO A 422 35.22 -17.85 -4.79
CA PRO A 422 34.36 -18.38 -5.86
C PRO A 422 34.73 -17.89 -7.26
N LEU A 423 35.17 -16.62 -7.39
CA LEU A 423 35.66 -16.05 -8.66
C LEU A 423 36.87 -16.82 -9.19
N VAL A 424 37.90 -17.00 -8.34
CA VAL A 424 39.14 -17.68 -8.75
C VAL A 424 38.89 -19.16 -9.05
N LYS A 425 38.02 -19.82 -8.26
CA LYS A 425 37.58 -21.20 -8.52
C LYS A 425 36.86 -21.33 -9.86
N ALA A 426 35.95 -20.41 -10.17
CA ALA A 426 35.23 -20.41 -11.44
C ALA A 426 36.17 -20.25 -12.64
N VAL A 427 37.12 -19.31 -12.55
CA VAL A 427 38.13 -19.08 -13.58
C VAL A 427 38.99 -20.31 -13.83
N LYS A 428 39.44 -20.99 -12.77
CA LYS A 428 40.29 -22.19 -12.87
C LYS A 428 39.56 -23.39 -13.45
N LYS A 429 38.30 -23.61 -13.04
CA LYS A 429 37.52 -24.80 -13.41
C LYS A 429 36.64 -24.61 -14.65
N GLY A 430 36.54 -23.39 -15.17
CA GLY A 430 35.60 -23.08 -16.26
C GLY A 430 34.14 -23.11 -15.82
N HIS A 431 33.86 -22.93 -14.53
CA HIS A 431 32.49 -22.80 -14.05
C HIS A 431 31.91 -21.43 -14.41
N ILE A 432 30.59 -21.34 -14.40
CA ILE A 432 29.90 -20.07 -14.62
C ILE A 432 29.88 -19.29 -13.30
N LEU A 433 30.42 -18.08 -13.30
CA LEU A 433 30.35 -17.20 -12.14
C LEU A 433 29.09 -16.35 -12.19
N VAL A 434 28.23 -16.52 -11.18
CA VAL A 434 27.03 -15.68 -10.99
C VAL A 434 27.35 -14.63 -9.93
N ILE A 435 27.32 -13.36 -10.33
CA ILE A 435 27.53 -12.21 -9.45
C ILE A 435 26.19 -11.54 -9.18
N ASP A 436 25.77 -11.48 -7.92
CA ASP A 436 24.54 -10.83 -7.49
C ASP A 436 24.81 -9.47 -6.82
N GLU A 437 23.84 -8.56 -6.91
CA GLU A 437 23.89 -7.21 -6.35
C GLU A 437 25.12 -6.39 -6.77
N ALA A 438 25.58 -6.54 -8.02
CA ALA A 438 26.81 -5.89 -8.49
C ALA A 438 26.75 -4.35 -8.49
N ASP A 439 25.54 -3.79 -8.55
CA ASP A 439 25.23 -2.37 -8.42
C ASP A 439 25.56 -1.80 -7.03
N LYS A 440 25.66 -2.64 -5.99
CA LYS A 440 26.03 -2.23 -4.63
C LYS A 440 27.53 -2.21 -4.40
N ALA A 441 28.33 -2.78 -5.31
CA ALA A 441 29.76 -2.90 -5.14
C ALA A 441 30.46 -1.53 -5.24
N PRO A 442 31.51 -1.30 -4.44
CA PRO A 442 32.40 -0.14 -4.60
C PRO A 442 33.02 -0.03 -5.99
N THR A 443 33.40 1.19 -6.38
CA THR A 443 33.95 1.50 -7.72
C THR A 443 35.26 0.76 -8.02
N ASN A 444 36.11 0.55 -7.01
CA ASN A 444 37.33 -0.23 -7.15
C ASN A 444 37.05 -1.72 -7.48
N VAL A 445 36.02 -2.32 -6.90
CA VAL A 445 35.61 -3.71 -7.18
C VAL A 445 35.05 -3.84 -8.60
N THR A 446 34.18 -2.91 -9.02
CA THR A 446 33.60 -2.94 -10.37
C THR A 446 34.65 -2.71 -11.45
N CYS A 447 35.65 -1.86 -11.22
CA CYS A 447 36.78 -1.65 -12.12
C CYS A 447 37.67 -2.90 -12.28
N ILE A 448 37.86 -3.69 -11.23
CA ILE A 448 38.64 -4.94 -11.34
C ILE A 448 37.88 -5.99 -12.15
N LEU A 449 36.56 -6.12 -11.93
CA LEU A 449 35.70 -6.96 -12.76
C LEU A 449 35.71 -6.51 -14.23
N LYS A 450 35.75 -5.19 -14.49
CA LYS A 450 35.94 -4.63 -15.84
C LYS A 450 37.17 -5.23 -16.52
N THR A 451 38.31 -5.19 -15.81
CA THR A 451 39.62 -5.63 -16.32
C THR A 451 39.57 -7.10 -16.71
N LEU A 452 39.01 -7.93 -15.83
CA LEU A 452 38.88 -9.36 -16.06
C LEU A 452 38.07 -9.67 -17.32
N VAL A 453 36.97 -8.94 -17.55
CA VAL A 453 36.09 -9.18 -18.69
C VAL A 453 36.63 -8.59 -20.00
N GLU A 454 37.19 -7.38 -19.95
CA GLU A 454 37.64 -6.66 -21.15
C GLU A 454 39.01 -7.12 -21.63
N SER A 455 39.94 -7.36 -20.71
CA SER A 455 41.33 -7.71 -21.04
C SER A 455 41.65 -9.19 -20.83
N GLY A 456 40.80 -9.93 -20.11
CA GLY A 456 41.11 -11.30 -19.70
C GLY A 456 42.23 -11.36 -18.67
N GLU A 457 42.47 -10.26 -17.94
CA GLU A 457 43.56 -10.15 -16.97
C GLU A 457 43.07 -9.60 -15.64
N MET A 458 43.64 -10.11 -14.55
CA MET A 458 43.34 -9.60 -13.20
C MET A 458 44.44 -9.95 -12.22
N ILE A 459 44.85 -8.99 -11.39
CA ILE A 459 45.82 -9.23 -10.31
C ILE A 459 45.06 -9.58 -9.03
N LEU A 460 45.48 -10.68 -8.39
CA LEU A 460 44.91 -11.17 -7.14
C LEU A 460 45.60 -10.52 -5.93
N SER A 461 44.90 -10.48 -4.79
CA SER A 461 45.41 -9.89 -3.56
C SER A 461 46.57 -10.66 -2.91
N ASP A 462 46.88 -11.87 -3.34
CA ASP A 462 48.08 -12.63 -2.96
C ASP A 462 49.28 -12.42 -3.92
N GLY A 463 49.09 -11.67 -5.01
CA GLY A 463 50.13 -11.41 -6.02
C GLY A 463 50.11 -12.36 -7.22
N ARG A 464 49.20 -13.35 -7.24
CA ARG A 464 48.96 -14.16 -8.45
C ARG A 464 48.22 -13.32 -9.52
N ARG A 465 48.34 -13.70 -10.80
CA ARG A 465 47.71 -13.01 -11.93
C ARG A 465 46.86 -13.98 -12.75
N LEU A 466 45.63 -13.61 -13.05
CA LEU A 466 44.77 -14.29 -14.03
C LEU A 466 45.11 -13.77 -15.42
N VAL A 467 45.25 -14.66 -16.41
CA VAL A 467 45.54 -14.29 -17.81
C VAL A 467 44.79 -15.22 -18.77
N ALA A 468 44.14 -14.66 -19.79
CA ALA A 468 43.40 -15.42 -20.81
C ALA A 468 44.31 -16.13 -21.83
N ASN A 469 45.39 -15.49 -22.29
CA ASN A 469 46.32 -16.04 -23.28
C ASN A 469 47.69 -16.32 -22.66
N LEU A 470 48.06 -17.60 -22.54
CA LEU A 470 49.37 -18.04 -22.02
C LEU A 470 50.54 -17.78 -22.98
N SER A 471 50.27 -17.38 -24.23
CA SER A 471 51.28 -17.26 -25.29
C SER A 471 52.33 -16.18 -25.04
N GLU A 472 52.01 -15.17 -24.23
CA GLU A 472 52.88 -13.99 -24.01
C GLU A 472 53.67 -14.05 -22.71
N HIS A 473 53.27 -14.87 -21.75
CA HIS A 473 53.85 -14.87 -20.41
C HIS A 473 54.60 -16.17 -20.16
N ARG A 474 55.89 -16.08 -19.79
CA ARG A 474 56.66 -17.24 -19.33
C ARG A 474 55.88 -17.89 -18.18
N ARG A 475 55.60 -19.20 -18.26
CA ARG A 475 54.90 -19.99 -17.22
C ARG A 475 55.58 -19.76 -15.87
N SER A 476 55.12 -18.79 -15.11
CA SER A 476 55.52 -18.54 -13.73
C SER A 476 54.47 -19.15 -12.82
N GLU A 477 54.90 -19.63 -11.65
CA GLU A 477 53.99 -20.27 -10.67
C GLU A 477 52.88 -19.33 -10.19
N ASN A 478 53.05 -18.01 -10.39
CA ASN A 478 52.10 -16.98 -10.00
C ASN A 478 51.06 -16.65 -11.08
N VAL A 479 51.04 -17.31 -12.23
CA VAL A 479 50.05 -17.06 -13.30
C VAL A 479 49.01 -18.18 -13.36
N ILE A 480 47.74 -17.80 -13.34
CA ILE A 480 46.58 -18.68 -13.47
C ILE A 480 45.95 -18.44 -14.84
N ALA A 481 45.88 -19.48 -15.67
CA ALA A 481 45.20 -19.42 -16.96
C ALA A 481 43.69 -19.39 -16.78
N ILE A 482 43.00 -18.50 -17.50
CA ILE A 482 41.53 -18.49 -17.55
C ILE A 482 41.05 -19.64 -18.43
N HIS A 483 40.14 -20.45 -17.90
CA HIS A 483 39.55 -21.55 -18.66
C HIS A 483 38.66 -21.02 -19.81
N PRO A 484 38.71 -21.59 -21.04
CA PRO A 484 37.95 -21.08 -22.19
C PRO A 484 36.43 -21.08 -22.01
N ASP A 485 35.88 -22.04 -21.25
CA ASP A 485 34.45 -22.11 -20.90
C ASP A 485 34.03 -21.14 -19.80
N PHE A 486 34.96 -20.41 -19.16
CA PHE A 486 34.61 -19.46 -18.12
C PHE A 486 33.68 -18.37 -18.68
N ARG A 487 32.54 -18.19 -18.02
CA ARG A 487 31.57 -17.14 -18.33
C ARG A 487 31.10 -16.50 -17.06
N MET A 488 30.67 -15.24 -17.18
CA MET A 488 30.19 -14.45 -16.06
C MET A 488 28.78 -13.99 -16.34
N ILE A 489 27.89 -14.17 -15.37
CA ILE A 489 26.51 -13.70 -15.40
C ILE A 489 26.36 -12.73 -14.23
N VAL A 490 26.12 -11.47 -14.54
CA VAL A 490 25.99 -10.40 -13.54
C VAL A 490 24.52 -10.03 -13.40
N LEU A 491 24.07 -9.87 -12.17
CA LEU A 491 22.73 -9.41 -11.82
C LEU A 491 22.84 -8.02 -11.19
N ALA A 492 22.10 -7.06 -11.75
CA ALA A 492 22.08 -5.68 -11.28
C ALA A 492 20.67 -5.13 -11.24
N ASN A 493 20.43 -4.11 -10.41
CA ASN A 493 19.17 -3.37 -10.40
C ASN A 493 19.09 -2.35 -11.54
N ARG A 494 17.88 -1.83 -11.79
CA ARG A 494 17.66 -0.83 -12.86
C ARG A 494 18.50 0.44 -12.63
N PRO A 495 19.10 1.04 -13.67
CA PRO A 495 19.71 2.36 -13.57
C PRO A 495 18.62 3.45 -13.43
N GLY A 496 18.83 4.45 -12.56
CA GLY A 496 17.94 5.62 -12.42
C GLY A 496 17.20 5.73 -11.07
N PHE A 497 16.52 6.85 -10.84
CA PHE A 497 15.84 7.16 -9.58
C PHE A 497 14.65 6.19 -9.30
N PRO A 498 14.40 5.77 -8.04
CA PRO A 498 15.14 6.06 -6.80
C PRO A 498 16.19 4.97 -6.53
N PHE A 499 17.33 5.03 -7.21
CA PHE A 499 18.45 4.13 -6.93
C PHE A 499 19.63 4.89 -6.31
N LEU A 500 20.11 4.38 -5.18
CA LEU A 500 21.17 4.95 -4.32
C LEU A 500 22.52 4.22 -4.49
N GLY A 501 22.72 3.46 -5.56
CA GLY A 501 23.97 2.75 -5.83
C GLY A 501 24.77 3.37 -6.98
N ASN A 502 25.93 2.78 -7.27
CA ASN A 502 26.82 3.25 -8.33
C ASN A 502 26.17 2.98 -9.70
N ASP A 503 26.44 3.84 -10.68
CA ASP A 503 26.00 3.63 -12.08
C ASP A 503 26.84 2.53 -12.75
N PHE A 504 26.56 1.28 -12.34
CA PHE A 504 27.19 0.09 -12.87
C PHE A 504 26.99 -0.02 -14.39
N PHE A 505 25.79 0.33 -14.87
CA PHE A 505 25.49 0.27 -16.30
C PHE A 505 26.29 1.31 -17.09
N GLY A 506 26.38 2.56 -16.63
CA GLY A 506 27.21 3.57 -17.28
C GLY A 506 28.70 3.21 -17.34
N ALA A 507 29.20 2.45 -16.38
CA ALA A 507 30.60 2.02 -16.31
C ALA A 507 30.90 0.73 -17.11
N LEU A 508 30.00 -0.24 -17.07
CA LEU A 508 30.23 -1.63 -17.52
C LEU A 508 29.22 -2.15 -18.55
N GLY A 509 28.09 -1.47 -18.77
CA GLY A 509 27.01 -1.94 -19.63
C GLY A 509 27.44 -2.23 -21.06
N ASP A 510 28.41 -1.46 -21.59
CA ASP A 510 28.96 -1.66 -22.93
C ASP A 510 29.82 -2.94 -23.07
N ILE A 511 30.18 -3.59 -21.96
CA ILE A 511 31.04 -4.77 -21.96
C ILE A 511 30.21 -6.07 -21.89
N PHE A 512 29.03 -6.04 -21.29
CA PHE A 512 28.16 -7.22 -21.14
C PHE A 512 27.03 -7.23 -22.16
N SER A 513 26.53 -8.41 -22.54
CA SER A 513 25.25 -8.50 -23.23
C SER A 513 24.13 -8.27 -22.22
N CYS A 514 23.34 -7.23 -22.44
CA CYS A 514 22.34 -6.77 -21.48
C CYS A 514 20.96 -7.40 -21.75
N HIS A 515 20.31 -7.87 -20.70
CA HIS A 515 18.98 -8.47 -20.73
C HIS A 515 18.08 -7.80 -19.69
N ALA A 516 17.02 -7.14 -20.14
CA ALA A 516 16.03 -6.56 -19.26
C ALA A 516 15.06 -7.63 -18.73
N VAL A 517 14.83 -7.64 -17.42
CA VAL A 517 13.88 -8.52 -16.73
C VAL A 517 12.85 -7.66 -16.02
N ASP A 518 11.59 -7.81 -16.44
CA ASP A 518 10.43 -7.10 -15.90
C ASP A 518 9.57 -8.02 -15.03
N ASN A 519 8.61 -7.44 -14.31
CA ASN A 519 7.57 -8.24 -13.67
C ASN A 519 6.74 -8.99 -14.74
N PRO A 520 6.24 -10.19 -14.44
CA PRO A 520 5.35 -10.91 -15.33
C PRO A 520 4.11 -10.08 -15.72
N VAL A 521 3.64 -10.21 -16.97
CA VAL A 521 2.34 -9.63 -17.37
C VAL A 521 1.19 -10.16 -16.51
N PRO A 522 0.11 -9.40 -16.28
CA PRO A 522 -0.95 -9.78 -15.33
C PRO A 522 -1.49 -11.21 -15.52
N GLN A 523 -1.67 -11.66 -16.76
CA GLN A 523 -2.16 -13.02 -17.05
C GLN A 523 -1.12 -14.10 -16.70
N SER A 524 0.16 -13.87 -17.02
CA SER A 524 1.26 -14.77 -16.65
C SER A 524 1.54 -14.76 -15.15
N GLU A 525 1.44 -13.59 -14.51
CA GLU A 525 1.55 -13.46 -13.05
C GLU A 525 0.45 -14.26 -12.36
N LEU A 526 -0.79 -14.13 -12.82
CA LEU A 526 -1.92 -14.88 -12.29
C LEU A 526 -1.76 -16.40 -12.49
N ALA A 527 -1.35 -16.84 -13.69
CA ALA A 527 -1.07 -18.26 -13.95
C ALA A 527 0.02 -18.83 -13.03
N MET A 528 1.08 -18.04 -12.78
CA MET A 528 2.14 -18.40 -11.84
C MET A 528 1.62 -18.45 -10.39
N LEU A 529 0.81 -17.49 -9.97
CA LEU A 529 0.26 -17.43 -8.61
C LEU A 529 -0.68 -18.60 -8.32
N ARG A 530 -1.49 -19.04 -9.30
CA ARG A 530 -2.33 -20.25 -9.19
C ARG A 530 -1.50 -21.50 -8.88
N GLN A 531 -0.29 -21.60 -9.42
CA GLN A 531 0.62 -22.72 -9.13
C GLN A 531 1.30 -22.59 -7.77
N TYR A 532 1.38 -21.39 -7.19
CA TYR A 532 1.88 -21.19 -5.82
C TYR A 532 0.80 -21.37 -4.74
N GLY A 533 -0.47 -21.08 -5.05
CA GLY A 533 -1.60 -21.20 -4.13
C GLY A 533 -2.83 -21.77 -4.83
N PRO A 534 -2.90 -23.09 -5.07
CA PRO A 534 -4.00 -23.72 -5.78
C PRO A 534 -5.34 -23.65 -5.03
N ASN A 535 -5.34 -23.50 -3.70
CA ASN A 535 -6.54 -23.39 -2.87
C ASN A 535 -6.98 -21.94 -2.64
N VAL A 536 -6.21 -20.95 -3.09
CA VAL A 536 -6.55 -19.53 -2.97
C VAL A 536 -7.59 -19.16 -4.06
N PRO A 537 -8.74 -18.56 -3.71
CA PRO A 537 -9.75 -18.17 -4.69
C PRO A 537 -9.21 -17.25 -5.79
N ASP A 538 -9.56 -17.55 -7.05
CA ASP A 538 -9.12 -16.79 -8.23
C ASP A 538 -9.48 -15.29 -8.15
N ALA A 539 -10.62 -14.96 -7.55
CA ALA A 539 -11.03 -13.57 -7.34
C ALA A 539 -10.04 -12.79 -6.45
N ILE A 540 -9.43 -13.45 -5.46
CA ILE A 540 -8.41 -12.83 -4.59
C ILE A 540 -7.10 -12.63 -5.37
N LEU A 541 -6.70 -13.63 -6.18
CA LEU A 541 -5.51 -13.53 -7.03
C LEU A 541 -5.63 -12.37 -8.03
N GLN A 542 -6.79 -12.22 -8.67
CA GLN A 542 -7.06 -11.10 -9.59
C GLN A 542 -6.96 -9.74 -8.90
N LYS A 543 -7.54 -9.59 -7.70
CA LYS A 543 -7.43 -8.35 -6.90
C LYS A 543 -5.98 -8.01 -6.56
N LEU A 544 -5.19 -9.00 -6.15
CA LEU A 544 -3.78 -8.81 -5.82
C LEU A 544 -2.96 -8.39 -7.04
N VAL A 545 -3.12 -9.06 -8.19
CA VAL A 545 -2.42 -8.71 -9.43
C VAL A 545 -2.79 -7.30 -9.89
N ALA A 546 -4.08 -6.91 -9.83
CA ALA A 546 -4.53 -5.58 -10.21
C ALA A 546 -3.96 -4.49 -9.27
N ALA A 547 -4.03 -4.71 -7.95
CA ALA A 547 -3.54 -3.76 -6.96
C ALA A 547 -2.02 -3.55 -7.08
N PHE A 548 -1.23 -4.64 -7.09
CA PHE A 548 0.22 -4.54 -7.22
C PHE A 548 0.64 -4.01 -8.60
N GLY A 549 -0.15 -4.26 -9.65
CA GLY A 549 0.03 -3.63 -10.97
C GLY A 549 -0.08 -2.11 -10.92
N GLU A 550 -1.10 -1.57 -10.25
CA GLU A 550 -1.25 -0.12 -10.06
C GLU A 550 -0.11 0.48 -9.23
N LEU A 551 0.26 -0.17 -8.13
CA LEU A 551 1.37 0.28 -7.28
C LEU A 551 2.69 0.35 -8.06
N ARG A 552 2.99 -0.66 -8.89
CA ARG A 552 4.17 -0.64 -9.77
C ARG A 552 4.12 0.52 -10.76
N SER A 553 2.96 0.78 -11.36
CA SER A 553 2.78 1.93 -12.26
C SER A 553 3.01 3.28 -11.54
N MET A 554 2.57 3.41 -10.29
CA MET A 554 2.83 4.60 -9.48
C MET A 554 4.32 4.75 -9.16
N ALA A 555 5.04 3.66 -8.92
CA ALA A 555 6.49 3.67 -8.70
C ALA A 555 7.26 4.11 -9.96
N ASP A 556 6.84 3.65 -11.14
CA ASP A 556 7.44 4.04 -12.41
C ASP A 556 7.17 5.52 -12.76
N GLN A 557 6.06 6.08 -12.27
CA GLN A 557 5.75 7.52 -12.36
C GLN A 557 6.48 8.36 -11.30
N GLY A 558 7.17 7.72 -10.35
CA GLY A 558 7.86 8.39 -9.24
C GLY A 558 6.95 8.91 -8.13
N ILE A 559 5.68 8.49 -8.08
CA ILE A 559 4.72 8.86 -7.02
C ILE A 559 5.09 8.15 -5.71
N ILE A 560 5.47 6.87 -5.80
CA ILE A 560 5.97 6.09 -4.67
C ILE A 560 7.44 5.74 -4.92
N SER A 561 8.23 5.66 -3.85
CA SER A 561 9.66 5.35 -3.94
C SER A 561 9.93 3.84 -4.08
N TYR A 562 9.05 2.99 -3.55
CA TYR A 562 9.26 1.54 -3.52
C TYR A 562 8.45 0.81 -4.60
N PRO A 563 9.11 0.12 -5.55
CA PRO A 563 8.42 -0.69 -6.54
C PRO A 563 8.07 -2.07 -5.98
N TYR A 564 6.83 -2.28 -5.56
CA TYR A 564 6.39 -3.58 -5.05
C TYR A 564 6.52 -4.70 -6.09
N SER A 565 7.18 -5.79 -5.70
CA SER A 565 7.60 -6.87 -6.58
C SER A 565 6.63 -8.05 -6.61
N THR A 566 6.72 -8.90 -7.64
CA THR A 566 5.98 -10.17 -7.70
C THR A 566 6.31 -11.10 -6.54
N ARG A 567 7.52 -10.98 -5.95
CA ARG A 567 7.91 -11.77 -4.77
C ARG A 567 7.01 -11.49 -3.56
N GLU A 568 6.60 -10.25 -3.33
CA GLU A 568 5.69 -9.92 -2.23
C GLU A 568 4.31 -10.56 -2.45
N VAL A 569 3.79 -10.49 -3.68
CA VAL A 569 2.51 -11.13 -4.04
C VAL A 569 2.57 -12.65 -3.85
N VAL A 570 3.67 -13.28 -4.29
CA VAL A 570 3.89 -14.72 -4.07
C VAL A 570 3.93 -15.07 -2.58
N ASN A 571 4.54 -14.23 -1.75
CA ASN A 571 4.57 -14.45 -0.29
C ASN A 571 3.17 -14.33 0.32
N ILE A 572 2.36 -13.36 -0.11
CA ILE A 572 0.95 -13.21 0.31
C ILE A 572 0.15 -14.47 -0.07
N VAL A 573 0.28 -14.93 -1.31
CA VAL A 573 -0.46 -16.11 -1.81
C VAL A 573 -0.02 -17.38 -1.08
N LYS A 574 1.28 -17.58 -0.85
CA LYS A 574 1.78 -18.71 -0.05
C LYS A 574 1.28 -18.69 1.40
N HIS A 575 1.11 -17.49 1.96
CA HIS A 575 0.57 -17.33 3.30
C HIS A 575 -0.92 -17.71 3.34
N LEU A 576 -1.72 -17.19 2.40
CA LEU A 576 -3.15 -17.53 2.28
C LEU A 576 -3.39 -19.02 2.00
N GLU A 577 -2.54 -19.63 1.19
CA GLU A 577 -2.57 -21.08 0.93
C GLU A 577 -2.36 -21.89 2.21
N LYS A 578 -1.45 -21.45 3.08
CA LYS A 578 -1.15 -22.13 4.35
C LYS A 578 -2.15 -21.79 5.46
N PHE A 579 -2.76 -20.60 5.42
CA PHE A 579 -3.66 -20.07 6.45
C PHE A 579 -4.94 -19.50 5.82
N PRO A 580 -5.86 -20.36 5.34
CA PRO A 580 -7.04 -19.92 4.58
C PRO A 580 -8.07 -19.14 5.43
N ASN A 581 -8.03 -19.28 6.76
CA ASN A 581 -8.92 -18.58 7.68
C ASN A 581 -8.47 -17.14 7.97
N GLU A 582 -7.28 -16.74 7.52
CA GLU A 582 -6.76 -15.39 7.77
C GLU A 582 -7.26 -14.42 6.68
N GLY A 583 -7.78 -13.27 7.11
CA GLY A 583 -8.31 -12.27 6.19
C GLY A 583 -7.24 -11.62 5.31
N LEU A 584 -7.55 -11.42 4.02
CA LEU A 584 -6.65 -10.79 3.03
C LEU A 584 -6.04 -9.47 3.52
N ALA A 585 -6.84 -8.62 4.18
CA ALA A 585 -6.39 -7.33 4.68
C ALA A 585 -5.26 -7.43 5.73
N ASN A 586 -5.26 -8.47 6.57
CA ASN A 586 -4.24 -8.68 7.59
C ASN A 586 -2.92 -9.14 6.96
N VAL A 587 -2.99 -10.10 6.03
CA VAL A 587 -1.81 -10.63 5.33
C VAL A 587 -1.13 -9.53 4.51
N VAL A 588 -1.93 -8.75 3.80
CA VAL A 588 -1.44 -7.66 2.96
C VAL A 588 -0.86 -6.53 3.82
N ARG A 589 -1.44 -6.23 4.99
CA ARG A 589 -0.89 -5.25 5.94
C ARG A 589 0.53 -5.60 6.40
N ASN A 590 0.82 -6.88 6.66
CA ASN A 590 2.17 -7.30 7.07
C ASN A 590 3.25 -6.95 6.04
N VAL A 591 2.90 -6.86 4.76
CA VAL A 591 3.82 -6.44 3.69
C VAL A 591 4.03 -4.91 3.68
N PHE A 592 2.99 -4.14 3.98
CA PHE A 592 2.99 -2.67 3.91
C PHE A 592 3.32 -1.98 5.25
N ASP A 593 3.38 -2.69 6.37
CA ASP A 593 3.67 -2.10 7.69
C ASP A 593 5.04 -1.40 7.74
N PHE A 594 5.99 -1.78 6.87
CA PHE A 594 7.27 -1.08 6.72
C PHE A 594 7.09 0.38 6.24
N ASP A 595 6.11 0.66 5.40
CA ASP A 595 5.84 2.00 4.85
C ASP A 595 4.89 2.83 5.75
N SER A 596 4.41 2.24 6.86
CA SER A 596 3.44 2.86 7.77
C SER A 596 3.94 4.14 8.46
N TYR A 597 5.26 4.38 8.45
CA TYR A 597 5.90 5.57 9.02
C TYR A 597 5.74 6.83 8.16
N ASN A 598 5.42 6.70 6.87
CA ASN A 598 5.14 7.84 6.01
C ASN A 598 3.61 7.96 5.81
N GLN A 599 3.01 8.98 6.41
CA GLN A 599 1.57 9.18 6.41
C GLN A 599 1.00 9.43 4.99
N GLU A 600 1.72 10.15 4.13
CA GLU A 600 1.34 10.39 2.74
C GLU A 600 1.39 9.11 1.91
N MET A 601 2.49 8.34 2.00
CA MET A 601 2.59 7.06 1.30
C MET A 601 1.53 6.07 1.79
N ARG A 602 1.27 6.04 3.09
CA ARG A 602 0.22 5.20 3.68
C ARG A 602 -1.16 5.53 3.11
N GLU A 603 -1.50 6.80 2.94
CA GLU A 603 -2.78 7.21 2.33
C GLU A 603 -2.87 6.77 0.86
N ILE A 604 -1.80 6.94 0.08
CA ILE A 604 -1.74 6.49 -1.32
C ILE A 604 -1.91 4.96 -1.41
N LEU A 605 -1.23 4.20 -0.56
CA LEU A 605 -1.33 2.74 -0.50
C LEU A 605 -2.75 2.28 -0.13
N ILE A 606 -3.34 2.87 0.91
CA ILE A 606 -4.70 2.56 1.34
C ILE A 606 -5.71 2.86 0.23
N ASN A 607 -5.60 4.02 -0.42
CA ASN A 607 -6.50 4.42 -1.51
C ASN A 607 -6.41 3.46 -2.71
N SER A 608 -5.19 3.06 -3.12
CA SER A 608 -5.02 2.09 -4.20
C SER A 608 -5.57 0.71 -3.82
N LEU A 609 -5.28 0.22 -2.61
CA LEU A 609 -5.76 -1.09 -2.16
C LEU A 609 -7.30 -1.13 -2.02
N HIS A 610 -7.92 -0.05 -1.53
CA HIS A 610 -9.37 0.09 -1.44
C HIS A 610 -10.03 0.12 -2.82
N LYS A 611 -9.43 0.81 -3.80
CA LYS A 611 -9.91 0.84 -5.18
C LYS A 611 -10.03 -0.55 -5.81
N HIS A 612 -9.16 -1.49 -5.43
CA HIS A 612 -9.19 -2.89 -5.89
C HIS A 612 -9.90 -3.85 -4.92
N GLY A 613 -10.62 -3.32 -3.92
CA GLY A 613 -11.45 -4.11 -3.01
C GLY A 613 -10.67 -4.86 -1.93
N ILE A 614 -9.54 -4.31 -1.46
CA ILE A 614 -8.73 -4.80 -0.33
C ILE A 614 -8.82 -3.77 0.82
N PRO A 615 -9.67 -3.99 1.84
CA PRO A 615 -9.93 -3.00 2.88
C PRO A 615 -8.82 -3.00 3.95
N ILE A 616 -7.78 -2.19 3.77
CA ILE A 616 -6.68 -2.05 4.73
C ILE A 616 -6.84 -0.77 5.55
N GLY A 617 -6.59 -0.85 6.86
CA GLY A 617 -6.50 0.34 7.72
C GLY A 617 -7.82 1.03 8.05
N ALA A 618 -8.98 0.38 7.81
CA ALA A 618 -10.27 0.89 8.22
C ALA A 618 -10.29 1.05 9.76
N LYS A 619 -10.19 2.29 10.24
CA LYS A 619 -10.54 2.64 11.61
C LYS A 619 -12.06 2.78 11.67
N PRO A 620 -12.73 2.50 12.81
CA PRO A 620 -14.16 2.77 12.97
C PRO A 620 -14.56 4.21 12.59
N SER A 621 -13.60 5.15 12.65
CA SER A 621 -13.76 6.56 12.31
C SER A 621 -13.56 6.92 10.83
N SER A 622 -13.05 6.02 9.99
CA SER A 622 -12.68 6.31 8.59
C SER A 622 -13.60 5.65 7.57
N VAL A 623 -14.75 5.15 8.00
CA VAL A 623 -15.71 4.48 7.12
C VAL A 623 -16.87 5.41 6.81
N GLN A 624 -16.97 5.86 5.56
CA GLN A 624 -18.13 6.57 5.04
C GLN A 624 -19.18 5.56 4.59
N LEU A 625 -20.03 5.14 5.53
CA LEU A 625 -21.02 4.07 5.37
C LEU A 625 -22.29 4.52 4.62
N ALA A 626 -22.63 5.81 4.71
CA ALA A 626 -23.73 6.45 4.00
C ALA A 626 -23.30 7.84 3.54
N LYS A 627 -23.92 8.36 2.48
CA LYS A 627 -23.65 9.73 2.01
C LYS A 627 -24.09 10.73 3.08
N GLU A 628 -23.15 11.58 3.49
CA GLU A 628 -23.39 12.60 4.51
C GLU A 628 -23.96 13.85 3.86
N LEU A 629 -25.14 14.28 4.32
CA LEU A 629 -25.78 15.52 3.89
C LEU A 629 -25.61 16.59 4.98
N PRO A 630 -25.42 17.87 4.63
CA PRO A 630 -25.32 18.93 5.63
C PRO A 630 -26.66 19.10 6.37
N LEU A 631 -26.61 19.15 7.69
CA LEU A 631 -27.76 19.56 8.52
C LEU A 631 -28.02 21.06 8.27
N PRO A 632 -29.28 21.54 8.20
CA PRO A 632 -29.57 22.96 8.13
C PRO A 632 -28.96 23.74 9.30
N ASP A 633 -28.81 25.05 9.16
CA ASP A 633 -28.33 25.87 10.28
C ASP A 633 -29.37 25.89 11.42
N VAL A 634 -28.87 25.89 12.65
CA VAL A 634 -29.71 25.97 13.85
C VAL A 634 -30.34 27.37 13.94
N SER A 635 -31.66 27.41 14.11
CA SER A 635 -32.41 28.66 14.22
C SER A 635 -32.98 28.81 15.62
N PHE A 636 -32.84 30.00 16.20
CA PHE A 636 -33.57 30.36 17.41
C PHE A 636 -35.05 30.60 17.06
N VAL A 637 -35.95 29.80 17.64
CA VAL A 637 -37.38 29.79 17.31
C VAL A 637 -38.18 30.67 18.25
N GLY A 638 -37.79 30.75 19.52
CA GLY A 638 -38.58 31.45 20.52
C GLY A 638 -38.25 31.04 21.96
N HIS A 639 -39.12 31.46 22.88
CA HIS A 639 -38.99 31.15 24.31
C HIS A 639 -40.17 30.32 24.80
N TRP A 640 -39.91 29.40 25.73
CA TRP A 640 -40.92 28.78 26.58
C TRP A 640 -40.93 29.51 27.92
N THR A 641 -42.04 30.15 28.23
CA THR A 641 -42.21 30.92 29.48
C THR A 641 -43.22 30.25 30.39
N MET A 642 -42.89 30.23 31.68
CA MET A 642 -43.82 29.85 32.74
C MET A 642 -44.40 31.14 33.32
N ASN A 643 -45.68 31.43 33.08
CA ASN A 643 -46.28 32.68 33.55
C ASN A 643 -46.27 32.77 35.08
N GLN A 644 -45.49 33.72 35.63
CA GLN A 644 -45.52 34.11 37.05
C GLN A 644 -45.87 35.59 37.29
N SER A 645 -45.96 36.42 36.24
CA SER A 645 -46.17 37.86 36.39
C SER A 645 -47.63 38.27 36.16
N GLY A 646 -48.41 38.39 37.25
CA GLY A 646 -49.70 39.09 37.25
C GLY A 646 -50.72 38.53 38.24
N ASN A 647 -51.33 39.40 39.06
CA ASN A 647 -52.21 39.07 40.17
C ASN A 647 -53.37 38.10 39.82
N ALA A 648 -53.52 37.09 40.69
CA ALA A 648 -54.59 36.08 40.79
C ALA A 648 -54.54 34.85 39.86
N ARG A 649 -54.07 33.73 40.45
CA ARG A 649 -54.40 32.30 40.19
C ARG A 649 -54.58 31.88 38.72
N ARG A 650 -53.85 30.85 38.28
CA ARG A 650 -54.18 29.46 38.63
C ARG A 650 -52.90 28.60 38.74
N LYS A 651 -52.24 28.61 39.91
CA LYS A 651 -51.51 27.41 40.34
C LYS A 651 -52.56 26.33 40.52
N LEU A 652 -52.66 25.43 39.56
CA LEU A 652 -53.64 24.35 39.59
C LEU A 652 -53.04 23.26 40.46
N LEU A 653 -53.54 23.18 41.68
CA LEU A 653 -53.21 22.08 42.59
C LEU A 653 -53.94 20.83 42.09
N CYS A 654 -53.18 19.78 41.84
CA CYS A 654 -53.67 18.51 41.37
C CYS A 654 -53.74 17.55 42.57
N PRO A 655 -54.94 17.24 43.10
CA PRO A 655 -55.07 16.33 44.22
C PRO A 655 -54.53 14.96 43.83
N THR A 656 -53.79 14.35 44.76
CA THR A 656 -53.13 13.05 44.59
C THR A 656 -53.67 12.09 45.64
N GLU A 657 -54.23 10.96 45.21
CA GLU A 657 -54.72 9.90 46.08
C GLU A 657 -53.76 8.71 46.01
N THR A 658 -53.34 8.18 47.16
CA THR A 658 -52.44 7.02 47.22
C THR A 658 -53.24 5.77 47.57
N HIS A 659 -53.08 4.72 46.76
CA HIS A 659 -53.70 3.42 46.99
C HIS A 659 -52.63 2.32 47.06
N GLN A 660 -52.91 1.28 47.84
CA GLN A 660 -52.10 0.05 47.86
C GLN A 660 -52.47 -0.83 46.66
N LEU A 661 -51.47 -1.44 46.02
CA LEU A 661 -51.69 -2.28 44.85
C LEU A 661 -52.34 -3.61 45.20
N PHE A 662 -53.23 -4.08 44.33
CA PHE A 662 -53.79 -5.42 44.40
C PHE A 662 -53.16 -6.30 43.32
N ILE A 663 -52.40 -7.30 43.76
CA ILE A 663 -51.71 -8.24 42.87
C ILE A 663 -52.52 -9.55 42.81
N LYS A 664 -52.94 -9.96 41.61
CA LYS A 664 -53.64 -11.23 41.35
C LYS A 664 -52.66 -12.22 40.71
N GLY A 665 -52.54 -13.43 41.24
CA GLY A 665 -51.60 -14.46 40.77
C GLY A 665 -50.76 -15.05 41.92
N PRO A 666 -49.65 -15.76 41.64
CA PRO A 666 -49.05 -15.95 40.32
C PRO A 666 -49.71 -17.07 39.50
N VAL A 667 -49.67 -16.92 38.17
CA VAL A 667 -49.88 -18.01 37.20
C VAL A 667 -48.52 -18.34 36.60
N TYR A 668 -48.17 -19.61 36.50
CA TYR A 668 -46.89 -20.05 35.92
C TYR A 668 -47.05 -20.32 34.43
N LEU A 669 -46.30 -19.60 33.62
CA LEU A 669 -46.24 -19.79 32.18
C LEU A 669 -45.00 -20.58 31.78
N ASN A 670 -45.10 -21.35 30.70
CA ASN A 670 -43.98 -22.09 30.16
C ASN A 670 -43.08 -21.16 29.32
N VAL A 671 -41.84 -20.96 29.76
CA VAL A 671 -40.80 -20.23 29.02
C VAL A 671 -40.07 -21.21 28.11
N GLN A 672 -40.29 -21.11 26.80
CA GLN A 672 -39.71 -22.01 25.81
C GLN A 672 -38.44 -21.42 25.22
N GLY A 673 -37.33 -22.15 25.30
CA GLY A 673 -36.06 -21.77 24.67
C GLY A 673 -35.93 -22.36 23.26
N TYR A 674 -35.35 -21.59 22.34
CA TYR A 674 -35.05 -22.02 20.98
C TYR A 674 -33.62 -21.58 20.59
N PRO A 675 -32.91 -22.36 19.74
CA PRO A 675 -31.59 -21.98 19.27
C PRO A 675 -31.69 -20.73 18.38
N LEU A 676 -30.75 -19.81 18.53
CA LEU A 676 -30.72 -18.56 17.77
C LEU A 676 -29.35 -18.43 17.10
N GLU A 677 -29.34 -18.41 15.77
CA GLU A 677 -28.11 -18.20 14.99
C GLU A 677 -27.86 -16.70 14.82
N ARG A 678 -26.63 -16.29 15.18
CA ARG A 678 -26.12 -14.94 14.96
C ARG A 678 -25.35 -14.92 13.64
N TYR A 679 -25.83 -14.15 12.67
CA TYR A 679 -25.14 -13.99 11.39
C TYR A 679 -24.28 -12.72 11.41
N GLU A 680 -22.96 -12.88 11.21
CA GLU A 680 -22.00 -11.77 11.19
C GLU A 680 -21.96 -11.11 9.80
N SER A 681 -22.82 -10.12 9.58
CA SER A 681 -23.02 -9.47 8.28
C SER A 681 -21.75 -8.78 7.75
N ARG A 682 -20.93 -8.18 8.63
CA ARG A 682 -19.67 -7.51 8.24
C ARG A 682 -18.58 -8.42 7.66
N SER A 683 -18.68 -9.73 7.87
CA SER A 683 -17.72 -10.69 7.34
C SER A 683 -17.98 -11.04 5.87
N LEU A 684 -19.22 -10.84 5.40
CA LEU A 684 -19.70 -11.25 4.08
C LEU A 684 -19.94 -10.06 3.14
N SER A 685 -20.44 -8.93 3.67
CA SER A 685 -20.72 -7.71 2.91
C SER A 685 -20.38 -6.47 3.73
N PHE A 686 -19.99 -5.39 3.07
CA PHE A 686 -19.62 -4.14 3.75
C PHE A 686 -20.88 -3.31 4.04
N THR A 687 -21.55 -3.58 5.17
CA THR A 687 -22.78 -2.89 5.61
C THR A 687 -22.67 -2.40 7.07
N GLU A 688 -23.57 -1.49 7.48
CA GLU A 688 -23.64 -0.98 8.87
C GLU A 688 -24.09 -2.05 9.87
N GLU A 689 -24.82 -3.04 9.38
CA GLU A 689 -25.32 -4.16 10.14
C GLU A 689 -24.14 -5.01 10.66
N ILE A 690 -23.95 -5.00 11.98
CA ILE A 690 -22.89 -5.79 12.64
C ILE A 690 -23.28 -7.26 12.61
N ALA A 691 -24.48 -7.56 13.09
CA ALA A 691 -25.07 -8.88 13.07
C ALA A 691 -26.60 -8.79 13.02
N HIS A 692 -27.24 -9.83 12.51
CA HIS A 692 -28.68 -10.02 12.61
C HIS A 692 -29.02 -11.39 13.19
N TRP A 693 -30.25 -11.50 13.67
CA TRP A 693 -30.85 -12.72 14.18
C TRP A 693 -32.24 -12.88 13.58
N ASN A 694 -32.61 -14.13 13.30
CA ASN A 694 -33.96 -14.46 12.83
C ASN A 694 -34.80 -14.97 14.01
N ILE A 695 -35.71 -14.13 14.49
CA ILE A 695 -36.69 -14.53 15.52
C ILE A 695 -37.83 -15.27 14.80
N PRO A 696 -38.21 -16.49 15.24
CA PRO A 696 -39.27 -17.28 14.64
C PRO A 696 -40.65 -16.69 14.98
N ILE A 697 -41.02 -15.64 14.26
CA ILE A 697 -42.32 -14.97 14.32
C ILE A 697 -43.20 -15.56 13.21
N ASN A 698 -44.43 -15.99 13.51
CA ASN A 698 -45.31 -16.51 12.47
C ASN A 698 -45.78 -15.38 11.54
N GLU A 699 -46.13 -15.70 10.29
CA GLU A 699 -46.57 -14.73 9.29
C GLU A 699 -47.80 -13.88 9.71
N VAL A 700 -48.61 -14.39 10.65
CA VAL A 700 -49.80 -13.72 11.17
C VAL A 700 -49.52 -12.78 12.35
N ASN A 701 -48.34 -12.88 12.96
CA ASN A 701 -47.94 -12.08 14.12
C ASN A 701 -47.58 -10.65 13.67
N ILE A 702 -48.06 -9.67 14.43
CA ILE A 702 -47.75 -8.26 14.25
C ILE A 702 -46.88 -7.83 15.43
N VAL A 703 -45.70 -7.28 15.15
CA VAL A 703 -44.84 -6.71 16.21
C VAL A 703 -45.52 -5.48 16.79
N CYS A 704 -45.80 -5.53 18.10
CA CYS A 704 -46.48 -4.46 18.82
C CYS A 704 -45.47 -3.50 19.47
N ASP A 705 -44.40 -4.02 20.08
CA ASP A 705 -43.39 -3.20 20.75
C ASP A 705 -42.03 -3.93 20.85
N VAL A 706 -40.94 -3.15 20.85
CA VAL A 706 -39.56 -3.65 20.98
C VAL A 706 -38.82 -2.77 21.98
N ILE A 707 -38.18 -3.38 22.97
CA ILE A 707 -37.42 -2.66 23.98
C ILE A 707 -36.14 -3.40 24.36
N THR A 708 -35.13 -2.65 24.76
CA THR A 708 -33.87 -3.20 25.25
C THR A 708 -33.70 -2.86 26.73
N ALA A 709 -33.18 -3.80 27.50
CA ALA A 709 -32.78 -3.61 28.89
C ALA A 709 -31.28 -3.90 29.01
N SER A 710 -30.51 -2.96 29.54
CA SER A 710 -29.08 -3.15 29.81
C SER A 710 -28.91 -3.86 31.15
N ASP A 711 -28.32 -5.06 31.14
CA ASP A 711 -27.95 -5.78 32.37
C ASP A 711 -26.56 -5.33 32.87
N ASN A 712 -25.64 -5.01 31.94
CA ASN A 712 -24.29 -4.46 32.14
C ASN A 712 -23.87 -3.64 30.90
N ASP A 713 -22.74 -2.91 30.93
CA ASP A 713 -22.22 -2.13 29.78
C ASP A 713 -22.00 -2.95 28.49
N THR A 714 -21.88 -4.28 28.58
CA THR A 714 -21.58 -5.16 27.43
C THR A 714 -22.69 -6.16 27.07
N ASP A 715 -23.70 -6.34 27.92
CA ASP A 715 -24.77 -7.32 27.73
C ASP A 715 -26.15 -6.66 27.87
N SER A 716 -26.92 -6.71 26.78
CA SER A 716 -28.29 -6.20 26.72
C SER A 716 -29.27 -7.31 26.38
N THR A 717 -30.44 -7.28 27.01
CA THR A 717 -31.56 -8.16 26.69
C THR A 717 -32.54 -7.40 25.79
N VAL A 718 -32.88 -8.00 24.65
CA VAL A 718 -33.89 -7.48 23.71
C VAL A 718 -35.21 -8.19 23.99
N TYR A 719 -36.29 -7.44 24.14
CA TYR A 719 -37.65 -7.93 24.28
C TYR A 719 -38.49 -7.49 23.09
N VAL A 720 -39.24 -8.42 22.51
CA VAL A 720 -40.14 -8.21 21.38
C VAL A 720 -41.49 -8.79 21.74
N VAL A 721 -42.52 -7.95 21.82
CA VAL A 721 -43.91 -8.43 21.98
C VAL A 721 -44.62 -8.37 20.65
N THR A 722 -45.31 -9.46 20.33
CA THR A 722 -46.14 -9.57 19.14
C THR A 722 -47.61 -9.73 19.54
N CYS A 723 -48.48 -9.48 18.59
CA CYS A 723 -49.93 -9.61 18.69
C CYS A 723 -50.44 -10.51 17.55
N ASN A 724 -51.54 -11.23 17.76
CA ASN A 724 -52.11 -12.22 16.84
C ASN A 724 -51.21 -13.44 16.53
N PRO A 725 -50.92 -14.33 17.50
CA PRO A 725 -51.29 -14.31 18.93
C PRO A 725 -50.41 -13.37 19.77
N VAL A 726 -50.84 -13.05 21.00
CA VAL A 726 -50.01 -12.26 21.93
C VAL A 726 -48.89 -13.13 22.49
N SER A 727 -47.66 -12.69 22.28
CA SER A 727 -46.48 -13.54 22.48
C SER A 727 -45.27 -12.66 22.81
N LEU A 728 -44.53 -12.98 23.88
CA LEU A 728 -43.32 -12.27 24.26
C LEU A 728 -42.09 -13.10 23.87
N TYR A 729 -41.21 -12.52 23.06
CA TYR A 729 -39.91 -13.06 22.72
C TYR A 729 -38.83 -12.25 23.41
N PHE A 730 -37.78 -12.91 23.91
CA PHE A 730 -36.64 -12.22 24.48
C PHE A 730 -35.34 -12.97 24.29
N MET A 731 -34.24 -12.23 24.15
CA MET A 731 -32.91 -12.79 23.89
C MET A 731 -31.82 -11.89 24.45
N LYS A 732 -30.67 -12.47 24.79
CA LYS A 732 -29.45 -11.71 25.09
C LYS A 732 -28.66 -11.48 23.80
N THR A 733 -28.14 -10.27 23.59
CA THR A 733 -27.40 -9.91 22.36
C THR A 733 -26.16 -10.78 22.09
N ASN A 734 -25.51 -11.27 23.14
CA ASN A 734 -24.36 -12.19 23.03
C ASN A 734 -24.73 -13.67 23.24
N GLY A 735 -26.02 -13.98 23.39
CA GLY A 735 -26.50 -15.34 23.63
C GLY A 735 -26.70 -16.15 22.34
N ASP A 736 -26.67 -17.47 22.48
CA ASP A 736 -26.94 -18.47 21.43
C ASP A 736 -28.38 -19.02 21.47
N LYS A 737 -29.20 -18.51 22.40
CA LYS A 737 -30.58 -18.94 22.64
C LYS A 737 -31.52 -17.76 22.75
N GLY A 738 -32.67 -17.87 22.11
CA GLY A 738 -33.84 -17.02 22.35
C GLY A 738 -34.87 -17.73 23.22
N PHE A 739 -35.75 -16.95 23.82
CA PHE A 739 -36.86 -17.45 24.64
C PHE A 739 -38.18 -16.85 24.18
N TYR A 740 -39.25 -17.60 24.34
CA TYR A 740 -40.60 -17.21 23.97
C TYR A 740 -41.61 -17.64 25.05
N VAL A 741 -42.56 -16.76 25.36
CA VAL A 741 -43.67 -16.99 26.28
C VAL A 741 -44.99 -16.75 25.55
N ASP A 742 -45.82 -17.78 25.50
CA ASP A 742 -47.17 -17.71 24.96
C ASP A 742 -48.11 -17.01 25.95
N LEU A 743 -48.77 -15.95 25.50
CA LEU A 743 -49.75 -15.19 26.29
C LEU A 743 -51.15 -15.26 25.66
N TYR A 744 -51.36 -16.13 24.67
CA TYR A 744 -52.61 -16.24 23.94
C TYR A 744 -53.82 -16.53 24.83
N ASP A 745 -53.68 -17.46 25.78
CA ASP A 745 -54.76 -17.86 26.69
C ASP A 745 -55.09 -16.77 27.74
N ILE A 746 -54.20 -15.79 27.91
CA ILE A 746 -54.32 -14.68 28.87
C ILE A 746 -55.06 -13.52 28.22
N PHE A 747 -54.89 -13.36 26.91
CA PHE A 747 -55.60 -12.40 26.06
C PHE A 747 -56.46 -13.13 25.00
N PRO A 748 -57.48 -13.92 25.40
CA PRO A 748 -58.21 -14.78 24.47
C PRO A 748 -59.04 -13.98 23.45
N ARG A 749 -58.96 -14.43 22.19
CA ARG A 749 -59.68 -14.03 20.96
C ARG A 749 -60.68 -12.85 21.03
N THR A 750 -60.46 -11.91 20.13
CA THR A 750 -61.52 -11.23 19.36
C THR A 750 -62.19 -12.17 18.36
N VAL A 751 -63.35 -12.70 18.74
CA VAL A 751 -64.31 -13.15 17.72
C VAL A 751 -65.09 -11.92 17.24
N GLY A 752 -64.67 -11.35 16.10
CA GLY A 752 -65.37 -10.24 15.43
C GLY A 752 -64.55 -8.98 15.20
N GLY A 753 -63.50 -9.05 14.37
CA GLY A 753 -62.99 -8.00 13.48
C GLY A 753 -62.60 -6.59 13.99
N ILE A 754 -62.86 -6.22 15.25
CA ILE A 754 -62.80 -4.81 15.70
C ILE A 754 -61.72 -4.57 16.78
N TRP A 755 -61.33 -5.57 17.57
CA TRP A 755 -60.33 -5.40 18.64
C TRP A 755 -59.00 -6.05 18.28
N GLN A 756 -57.95 -5.22 18.28
CA GLN A 756 -56.56 -5.58 18.01
C GLN A 756 -55.77 -5.19 19.27
N PRO A 757 -55.42 -6.17 20.14
CA PRO A 757 -54.68 -5.86 21.35
C PRO A 757 -53.35 -5.20 20.96
N PHE A 758 -52.99 -4.14 21.67
CA PHE A 758 -51.71 -3.46 21.47
C PHE A 758 -50.98 -3.47 22.80
N VAL A 759 -49.92 -4.28 22.87
CA VAL A 759 -49.17 -4.51 24.11
C VAL A 759 -47.89 -3.71 24.10
N THR A 760 -47.61 -3.06 25.22
CA THR A 760 -46.41 -2.26 25.46
C THR A 760 -45.57 -2.87 26.57
N LEU A 761 -44.24 -2.76 26.47
CA LEU A 761 -43.29 -3.41 27.39
C LEU A 761 -42.51 -2.40 28.25
N ALA A 762 -42.30 -2.71 29.52
CA ALA A 762 -41.39 -1.96 30.39
C ALA A 762 -40.55 -2.93 31.24
N PRO A 763 -39.27 -3.16 30.90
CA PRO A 763 -38.36 -3.94 31.73
C PRO A 763 -38.01 -3.17 33.01
N LEU A 764 -37.92 -3.88 34.13
CA LEU A 764 -37.61 -3.29 35.43
C LEU A 764 -36.11 -3.36 35.74
N GLY A 765 -35.63 -2.41 36.54
CA GLY A 765 -34.23 -2.32 36.94
C GLY A 765 -33.92 -3.09 38.22
N HIS A 766 -32.70 -2.95 38.73
CA HIS A 766 -32.30 -3.58 39.99
C HIS A 766 -33.17 -3.05 41.16
N PRO A 767 -33.66 -3.91 42.08
CA PRO A 767 -33.42 -5.36 42.22
C PRO A 767 -34.35 -6.29 41.41
N LEU A 768 -35.31 -5.76 40.65
CA LEU A 768 -36.30 -6.53 39.87
C LEU A 768 -35.79 -6.96 38.48
N THR A 769 -34.48 -7.07 38.30
CA THR A 769 -33.84 -7.40 37.01
C THR A 769 -34.29 -8.77 36.49
N GLY A 770 -34.86 -8.78 35.29
CA GLY A 770 -35.46 -9.96 34.65
C GLY A 770 -36.99 -10.02 34.78
N GLN A 771 -37.62 -9.04 35.44
CA GLN A 771 -39.06 -8.85 35.41
C GLN A 771 -39.45 -7.77 34.38
N VAL A 772 -40.54 -8.01 33.65
CA VAL A 772 -41.04 -7.12 32.61
C VAL A 772 -42.52 -6.87 32.81
N ILE A 773 -42.93 -5.60 32.72
CA ILE A 773 -44.32 -5.21 32.71
C ILE A 773 -44.86 -5.21 31.28
N LEU A 774 -45.99 -5.88 31.07
CA LEU A 774 -46.77 -5.86 29.83
C LEU A 774 -48.06 -5.10 30.07
N HIS A 775 -48.31 -4.04 29.30
CA HIS A 775 -49.53 -3.24 29.37
C HIS A 775 -50.31 -3.32 28.06
N GLU A 776 -51.54 -3.81 28.12
CA GLU A 776 -52.45 -3.82 26.97
C GLU A 776 -53.28 -2.53 26.97
N GLU A 777 -53.07 -1.71 25.95
CA GLU A 777 -53.55 -0.31 25.90
C GLU A 777 -55.08 -0.19 25.81
N GLN A 778 -55.80 -1.15 25.24
CA GLN A 778 -57.25 -1.04 25.05
C GLN A 778 -58.06 -1.47 26.29
N SER A 779 -57.64 -2.54 26.96
CA SER A 779 -58.30 -3.13 28.13
C SER A 779 -57.69 -2.68 29.46
N ASN A 780 -56.61 -1.91 29.42
CA ASN A 780 -55.85 -1.46 30.59
C ASN A 780 -55.37 -2.60 31.50
N VAL A 781 -55.04 -3.75 30.92
CA VAL A 781 -54.50 -4.89 31.66
C VAL A 781 -53.00 -4.72 31.83
N ILE A 782 -52.54 -4.73 33.09
CA ILE A 782 -51.12 -4.64 33.46
C ILE A 782 -50.69 -5.99 34.02
N LEU A 783 -49.69 -6.61 33.40
CA LEU A 783 -49.11 -7.88 33.82
C LEU A 783 -47.63 -7.69 34.15
N LEU A 784 -47.16 -8.34 35.21
CA LEU A 784 -45.77 -8.43 35.61
C LEU A 784 -45.32 -9.87 35.38
N LEU A 785 -44.39 -10.08 34.45
CA LEU A 785 -43.84 -11.38 34.11
C LEU A 785 -42.38 -11.46 34.56
N ASP A 786 -42.05 -12.47 35.37
CA ASP A 786 -40.67 -12.86 35.65
C ASP A 786 -40.18 -13.82 34.56
N THR A 787 -39.22 -13.39 33.77
CA THR A 787 -38.68 -14.16 32.64
C THR A 787 -37.81 -15.35 33.04
N LYS A 788 -37.34 -15.40 34.29
CA LYS A 788 -36.53 -16.51 34.82
C LYS A 788 -37.41 -17.63 35.37
N SER A 789 -38.45 -17.28 36.13
CA SER A 789 -39.34 -18.24 36.80
C SER A 789 -40.59 -18.57 36.00
N GLY A 790 -40.98 -17.73 35.04
CA GLY A 790 -42.27 -17.82 34.34
C GLY A 790 -43.46 -17.35 35.18
N GLU A 791 -43.23 -16.72 36.33
CA GLU A 791 -44.30 -16.18 37.18
C GLU A 791 -44.96 -14.97 36.52
N LEU A 792 -46.26 -15.07 36.23
CA LEU A 792 -47.09 -13.98 35.77
C LEU A 792 -48.03 -13.50 36.88
N ARG A 793 -48.01 -12.21 37.17
CA ARG A 793 -48.89 -11.54 38.13
C ARG A 793 -49.65 -10.42 37.44
N ARG A 794 -50.94 -10.26 37.72
CA ARG A 794 -51.75 -9.13 37.23
C ARG A 794 -51.79 -8.03 38.28
N ILE A 795 -51.40 -6.82 37.90
CA ILE A 795 -51.44 -5.63 38.76
C ILE A 795 -52.78 -4.91 38.52
N VAL A 796 -53.45 -4.54 39.61
CA VAL A 796 -54.69 -3.76 39.58
C VAL A 796 -54.46 -2.46 40.34
N LEU A 797 -54.60 -1.32 39.64
CA LEU A 797 -54.31 0.01 40.16
C LEU A 797 -55.38 0.56 41.12
N SER A 798 -56.66 0.17 40.98
CA SER A 798 -57.71 0.60 41.91
C SER A 798 -58.79 -0.49 42.08
N GLN A 799 -59.47 -0.55 43.23
CA GLN A 799 -60.59 -1.49 43.46
C GLN A 799 -61.87 -1.11 42.70
N ILE A 800 -61.98 0.13 42.20
CA ILE A 800 -63.19 0.68 41.60
C ILE A 800 -63.24 0.40 40.09
N ASP A 801 -62.10 0.12 39.44
CA ASP A 801 -61.98 -0.09 37.99
C ASP A 801 -62.38 -1.48 37.48
N THR A 802 -63.23 -2.24 38.20
CA THR A 802 -63.93 -3.39 37.62
C THR A 802 -65.13 -2.93 36.76
N GLU A 803 -64.93 -2.02 35.81
CA GLU A 803 -65.86 -1.91 34.68
C GLU A 803 -65.55 -3.08 33.73
N THR A 804 -66.48 -4.03 33.62
CA THR A 804 -66.49 -5.01 32.51
C THR A 804 -66.41 -4.27 31.16
N PRO A 805 -65.66 -4.76 30.16
CA PRO A 805 -65.59 -4.09 28.86
C PRO A 805 -67.00 -3.92 28.30
N LYS A 806 -67.44 -2.67 28.13
CA LYS A 806 -68.76 -2.34 27.56
C LYS A 806 -68.80 -2.93 26.15
N LYS A 807 -69.77 -3.82 25.87
CA LYS A 807 -70.08 -4.29 24.52
C LYS A 807 -70.28 -3.08 23.62
N SER A 808 -69.38 -2.85 22.67
CA SER A 808 -69.53 -1.78 21.68
C SER A 808 -70.76 -2.06 20.82
N SER A 809 -71.70 -1.11 20.82
CA SER A 809 -72.87 -1.07 19.95
C SER A 809 -72.47 -1.23 18.48
N TRP A 810 -73.21 -2.09 17.76
CA TRP A 810 -72.97 -2.51 16.37
C TRP A 810 -73.23 -1.42 15.31
N TRP A 811 -73.70 -0.23 15.71
CA TRP A 811 -74.03 0.84 14.76
C TRP A 811 -73.60 2.21 15.30
N GLY A 812 -72.46 2.71 14.79
CA GLY A 812 -71.94 4.04 15.10
C GLY A 812 -70.54 4.26 14.51
N SER A 813 -70.28 5.46 14.03
CA SER A 813 -69.09 5.98 13.33
C SER A 813 -67.71 5.49 13.79
N LYS A 814 -66.72 5.56 12.87
CA LYS A 814 -65.27 5.58 13.13
C LYS A 814 -64.91 6.72 14.10
N GLU A 815 -65.23 6.59 15.37
CA GLU A 815 -64.60 7.37 16.43
C GLU A 815 -63.33 6.62 16.82
N ALA A 816 -62.21 7.34 16.87
CA ALA A 816 -60.94 6.79 17.33
C ALA A 816 -61.14 6.24 18.74
N GLN A 817 -60.98 4.93 18.93
CA GLN A 817 -61.05 4.31 20.25
C GLN A 817 -59.97 4.94 21.14
N GLU A 818 -60.38 5.67 22.17
CA GLU A 818 -59.49 6.24 23.18
C GLU A 818 -58.76 5.13 23.93
N SER A 819 -57.42 5.20 23.97
CA SER A 819 -56.56 4.15 24.52
C SER A 819 -55.85 4.59 25.81
N TYR A 820 -55.49 3.62 26.64
CA TYR A 820 -54.59 3.83 27.77
C TYR A 820 -53.14 3.79 27.29
N LYS A 821 -52.27 4.61 27.87
CA LYS A 821 -50.85 4.70 27.51
C LYS A 821 -49.98 4.51 28.75
N MET A 822 -48.82 3.89 28.54
CA MET A 822 -47.78 3.69 29.55
C MET A 822 -46.52 4.48 29.17
N CYS A 823 -46.15 5.43 30.04
CA CYS A 823 -44.85 6.09 30.04
C CYS A 823 -43.86 5.22 30.85
N ARG A 824 -42.69 4.97 30.29
CA ARG A 824 -41.73 3.94 30.74
C ARG A 824 -40.30 4.44 30.90
N GLU A 825 -40.07 5.74 30.74
CA GLU A 825 -38.76 6.39 30.72
C GLU A 825 -37.95 6.07 31.99
N PHE A 826 -38.64 5.92 33.13
CA PHE A 826 -38.05 5.60 34.43
C PHE A 826 -38.32 4.17 34.91
N SER A 827 -38.68 3.25 34.00
CA SER A 827 -38.89 1.82 34.33
C SER A 827 -37.68 1.15 34.98
N HIS A 828 -36.46 1.60 34.65
CA HIS A 828 -35.21 1.17 35.28
C HIS A 828 -35.09 1.57 36.76
N LYS A 829 -35.89 2.54 37.23
CA LYS A 829 -36.06 2.90 38.65
C LYS A 829 -37.27 2.22 39.29
N ASN A 830 -37.91 1.31 38.56
CA ASN A 830 -39.03 0.47 39.00
C ASN A 830 -40.36 1.21 39.23
N TRP A 831 -40.57 2.36 38.58
CA TRP A 831 -41.85 3.03 38.56
C TRP A 831 -42.29 3.38 37.14
N LEU A 832 -43.61 3.49 36.95
CA LEU A 832 -44.26 3.68 35.65
C LEU A 832 -45.40 4.68 35.77
N VAL A 833 -45.76 5.33 34.66
CA VAL A 833 -46.87 6.28 34.64
C VAL A 833 -47.88 5.86 33.60
N PHE A 834 -49.15 5.76 34.01
CA PHE A 834 -50.27 5.37 33.15
C PHE A 834 -51.25 6.52 33.03
N PHE A 835 -51.77 6.77 31.83
CA PHE A 835 -52.84 7.74 31.61
C PHE A 835 -53.78 7.25 30.52
N LYS A 836 -54.97 7.84 30.44
CA LYS A 836 -55.93 7.59 29.36
C LYS A 836 -55.95 8.78 28.41
N GLU A 837 -55.88 8.54 27.09
CA GLU A 837 -56.08 9.59 26.09
C GLU A 837 -57.48 10.20 26.27
N ASN A 838 -57.58 11.54 26.20
CA ASN A 838 -58.74 12.35 26.60
C ASN A 838 -59.18 12.22 28.07
N GLY A 839 -58.48 11.43 28.89
CA GLY A 839 -58.70 11.33 30.32
C GLY A 839 -58.10 12.51 31.08
N ASN A 840 -58.53 12.66 32.33
CA ASN A 840 -58.12 13.76 33.22
C ASN A 840 -57.39 13.26 34.47
N SER A 841 -56.83 12.04 34.45
CA SER A 841 -56.07 11.47 35.56
C SER A 841 -54.80 10.78 35.08
N ILE A 842 -53.80 10.76 35.96
CA ILE A 842 -52.52 10.08 35.78
C ILE A 842 -52.32 9.13 36.97
N ASN A 843 -51.98 7.87 36.72
CA ASN A 843 -51.65 6.90 37.75
C ASN A 843 -50.15 6.61 37.73
N VAL A 844 -49.47 6.86 38.84
CA VAL A 844 -48.05 6.55 39.03
C VAL A 844 -47.95 5.24 39.78
N LEU A 845 -47.39 4.22 39.16
CA LEU A 845 -47.19 2.90 39.74
C LEU A 845 -45.76 2.80 40.27
N ASP A 846 -45.58 2.65 41.58
CA ASP A 846 -44.30 2.23 42.17
C ASP A 846 -44.33 0.72 42.42
N VAL A 847 -43.51 -0.02 41.67
CA VAL A 847 -43.50 -1.48 41.73
C VAL A 847 -42.75 -1.99 42.97
N LEU A 848 -41.77 -1.23 43.48
CA LEU A 848 -40.99 -1.62 44.66
C LEU A 848 -41.77 -1.38 45.95
N GLU A 849 -42.41 -0.21 46.06
CA GLU A 849 -43.21 0.14 47.24
C GLU A 849 -44.58 -0.56 47.26
N GLY A 850 -45.03 -1.04 46.10
CA GLY A 850 -46.34 -1.69 46.00
C GLY A 850 -47.50 -0.70 46.08
N THR A 851 -47.27 0.55 45.69
CA THR A 851 -48.22 1.67 45.80
C THR A 851 -48.56 2.24 44.42
N THR A 852 -49.70 2.91 44.33
CA THR A 852 -50.08 3.70 43.16
C THR A 852 -50.64 5.05 43.58
N HIS A 853 -50.22 6.10 42.89
CA HIS A 853 -50.64 7.47 43.14
C HIS A 853 -51.49 7.96 41.97
N ALA A 854 -52.78 8.21 42.21
CA ALA A 854 -53.71 8.76 41.24
C ALA A 854 -53.75 10.29 41.34
N ILE A 855 -53.23 10.98 40.34
CA ILE A 855 -53.19 12.44 40.23
C ILE A 855 -54.36 12.89 39.35
N SER A 856 -55.29 13.66 39.90
CA SER A 856 -56.39 14.25 39.13
C SER A 856 -56.00 15.60 38.54
N LEU A 857 -56.25 15.77 37.24
CA LEU A 857 -55.87 16.94 36.47
C LEU A 857 -57.10 17.75 36.04
N PRO A 858 -56.96 19.09 35.93
CA PRO A 858 -58.00 19.97 35.41
C PRO A 858 -58.06 20.03 33.87
N ILE A 859 -57.23 19.25 33.18
CA ILE A 859 -57.11 19.21 31.71
C ILE A 859 -57.32 17.77 31.21
N ASN A 860 -57.76 17.63 29.96
CA ASN A 860 -57.83 16.33 29.29
C ASN A 860 -56.55 16.08 28.50
N LEU A 861 -55.92 14.94 28.73
CA LEU A 861 -54.60 14.60 28.24
C LEU A 861 -54.60 14.03 26.83
N LYS A 862 -53.74 14.59 25.98
CA LYS A 862 -53.35 14.00 24.68
C LYS A 862 -52.16 13.08 24.84
N SER A 863 -51.10 13.59 25.47
CA SER A 863 -49.85 12.87 25.70
C SER A 863 -49.16 13.38 26.97
N VAL A 864 -48.35 12.50 27.55
CA VAL A 864 -47.56 12.75 28.77
C VAL A 864 -46.12 12.36 28.46
N PHE A 865 -45.18 13.22 28.81
CA PHE A 865 -43.75 12.96 28.66
C PHE A 865 -43.02 13.20 29.98
N LEU A 866 -42.27 12.20 30.45
CA LEU A 866 -41.51 12.28 31.70
C LEU A 866 -40.16 12.93 31.43
N VAL A 867 -40.09 14.26 31.59
CA VAL A 867 -38.88 15.05 31.25
C VAL A 867 -37.87 15.12 32.38
N ALA A 868 -38.28 14.87 33.62
CA ALA A 868 -37.44 14.62 34.78
C ALA A 868 -38.22 13.71 35.75
N GLU A 869 -37.59 13.28 36.84
CA GLU A 869 -38.26 12.46 37.85
C GLU A 869 -39.46 13.19 38.46
N ASP A 870 -39.27 14.46 38.81
CA ASP A 870 -40.30 15.32 39.40
C ASP A 870 -41.12 16.13 38.39
N LYS A 871 -40.66 16.28 37.14
CA LYS A 871 -41.27 17.22 36.19
C LYS A 871 -41.72 16.52 34.92
N TRP A 872 -43.00 16.63 34.59
CA TRP A 872 -43.60 15.97 33.43
C TRP A 872 -44.30 16.96 32.52
N LEU A 873 -44.05 16.85 31.22
CA LEU A 873 -44.67 17.68 30.19
C LEU A 873 -45.97 17.03 29.73
N LEU A 874 -47.09 17.71 29.97
CA LEU A 874 -48.44 17.28 29.59
C LEU A 874 -48.93 18.09 28.39
N VAL A 875 -49.57 17.45 27.42
CA VAL A 875 -50.20 18.11 26.27
C VAL A 875 -51.72 17.95 26.34
N GLU A 876 -52.47 19.04 26.22
CA GLU A 876 -53.94 19.00 26.27
C GLU A 876 -54.57 18.59 24.92
N SER A 877 -55.56 17.70 24.94
CA SER A 877 -56.21 17.15 23.73
C SER A 877 -56.91 18.16 22.85
N LYS A 878 -57.55 19.19 23.42
CA LYS A 878 -58.38 20.13 22.65
C LYS A 878 -57.58 21.23 21.99
N THR A 879 -56.52 21.69 22.64
CA THR A 879 -55.79 22.90 22.22
C THR A 879 -54.32 22.63 21.86
N ASN A 880 -53.80 21.42 22.11
CA ASN A 880 -52.38 21.08 22.08
C ASN A 880 -51.49 22.00 22.94
N LYS A 881 -52.08 22.72 23.92
CA LYS A 881 -51.29 23.52 24.87
C LYS A 881 -50.46 22.60 25.77
N LYS A 882 -49.25 23.05 26.07
CA LYS A 882 -48.27 22.35 26.89
C LYS A 882 -48.39 22.83 28.35
N PHE A 883 -48.29 21.90 29.28
CA PHE A 883 -48.28 22.16 30.71
C PHE A 883 -47.14 21.39 31.36
N LEU A 884 -46.47 21.98 32.35
CA LEU A 884 -45.49 21.29 33.18
C LEU A 884 -46.14 20.90 34.51
N LEU A 885 -46.22 19.61 34.79
CA LEU A 885 -46.62 19.08 36.09
C LEU A 885 -45.36 18.87 36.93
N THR A 886 -45.30 19.50 38.11
CA THR A 886 -44.25 19.28 39.10
C THR A 886 -44.83 18.41 40.22
N THR A 887 -44.15 17.32 40.50
CA THR A 887 -44.49 16.33 41.51
C THR A 887 -43.49 16.40 42.67
N PRO A 888 -43.90 16.11 43.91
CA PRO A 888 -42.97 16.02 45.03
C PRO A 888 -42.14 14.73 44.84
N LEU A 889 -40.83 14.88 44.65
CA LEU A 889 -39.87 13.80 44.43
C LEU A 889 -39.87 12.83 45.63
N HIS A 890 -40.53 11.68 45.46
CA HIS A 890 -40.78 10.59 46.44
C HIS A 890 -41.59 11.01 47.69
N MET A 891 -42.74 10.36 47.92
CA MET A 891 -43.73 10.68 48.98
C MET A 891 -43.26 10.38 50.43
N GLU A 892 -42.09 10.87 50.83
CA GLU A 892 -41.65 11.01 52.23
C GLU A 892 -40.94 12.36 52.44
N ALA A 893 -41.70 13.46 52.45
CA ALA A 893 -41.25 14.75 52.98
C ALA A 893 -42.44 15.53 53.55
N GLU A 894 -42.35 15.92 54.82
CA GLU A 894 -43.44 16.46 55.65
C GLU A 894 -43.92 17.89 55.29
N ASP A 895 -43.53 18.49 54.16
CA ASP A 895 -43.96 19.85 53.79
C ASP A 895 -44.44 19.99 52.32
N SER A 896 -45.77 20.09 52.17
CA SER A 896 -46.59 20.41 50.97
C SER A 896 -46.74 19.35 49.86
N GLY A 897 -47.35 18.20 50.20
CA GLY A 897 -47.64 17.07 49.30
C GLY A 897 -48.75 17.23 48.26
N VAL A 898 -48.74 18.28 47.42
CA VAL A 898 -49.70 18.41 46.30
C VAL A 898 -49.00 18.76 44.99
N CYS A 899 -49.26 17.97 43.93
CA CYS A 899 -48.72 18.19 42.60
C CYS A 899 -49.17 19.54 42.02
N GLN A 900 -48.28 20.25 41.33
CA GLN A 900 -48.53 21.58 40.78
C GLN A 900 -48.48 21.57 39.26
N LEU A 901 -49.55 22.05 38.62
CA LEU A 901 -49.61 22.16 37.17
C LEU A 901 -49.41 23.62 36.72
N HIS A 902 -48.44 23.83 35.83
CA HIS A 902 -48.05 25.11 35.27
C HIS A 902 -48.32 25.15 33.76
N ALA A 903 -49.01 26.17 33.26
CA ALA A 903 -49.15 26.37 31.81
C ALA A 903 -47.83 26.87 31.21
N LEU A 904 -47.44 26.31 30.06
CA LEU A 904 -46.29 26.78 29.28
C LEU A 904 -46.80 27.64 28.12
N GLU A 905 -46.25 28.84 27.98
CA GLU A 905 -46.52 29.71 26.83
C GLU A 905 -45.34 29.67 25.86
N GLU A 906 -45.66 29.56 24.57
CA GLU A 906 -44.67 29.51 23.49
C GLU A 906 -44.65 30.86 22.76
N GLU A 907 -43.60 31.64 23.00
CA GLU A 907 -43.42 32.98 22.42
C GLU A 907 -42.48 32.90 21.20
N ALA A 908 -42.90 33.46 20.07
CA ALA A 908 -42.09 33.47 18.85
C ALA A 908 -40.94 34.49 18.91
N ALA A 909 -39.78 34.15 18.35
CA ALA A 909 -38.62 35.04 18.28
C ALA A 909 -38.91 36.40 17.58
N SER A 910 -39.89 36.46 16.68
CA SER A 910 -40.26 37.68 15.93
C SER A 910 -41.14 38.67 16.71
N ALA A 911 -41.69 38.29 17.86
CA ALA A 911 -42.69 39.08 18.58
C ALA A 911 -42.09 40.13 19.55
N GLY A 912 -40.82 40.01 19.90
CA GLY A 912 -40.23 40.76 21.02
C GLY A 912 -40.67 40.17 22.37
N PHE A 913 -39.77 40.22 23.37
CA PHE A 913 -39.99 39.61 24.69
C PHE A 913 -41.25 40.18 25.37
N GLY A 914 -42.23 39.33 25.69
CA GLY A 914 -43.48 39.74 26.35
C GLY A 914 -44.65 40.13 25.44
N VAL A 915 -44.60 39.83 24.13
CA VAL A 915 -45.73 40.01 23.20
C VAL A 915 -46.29 38.66 22.76
N THR A 916 -47.52 38.34 23.18
CA THR A 916 -48.20 37.07 22.88
C THR A 916 -48.77 37.04 21.45
N THR A 917 -47.93 36.81 20.43
CA THR A 917 -48.41 36.31 19.13
C THR A 917 -48.21 34.80 19.09
N GLY A 918 -49.30 34.04 19.16
CA GLY A 918 -49.26 32.59 19.30
C GLY A 918 -48.62 31.89 18.10
N LEU A 919 -47.57 31.10 18.36
CA LEU A 919 -47.14 30.02 17.48
C LEU A 919 -48.22 28.95 17.40
N GLU A 920 -48.41 28.32 16.24
CA GLU A 920 -49.18 27.08 16.17
C GLU A 920 -48.47 26.02 17.04
N PRO A 921 -49.17 25.40 18.01
CA PRO A 921 -48.55 24.47 18.93
C PRO A 921 -48.03 23.25 18.18
N SER A 922 -46.71 23.02 18.28
CA SER A 922 -46.06 21.87 17.65
C SER A 922 -46.48 20.56 18.34
N ASN A 923 -46.84 19.55 17.54
CA ASN A 923 -47.12 18.21 18.04
C ASN A 923 -45.80 17.52 18.39
N VAL A 924 -45.48 17.50 19.69
CA VAL A 924 -44.31 16.81 20.23
C VAL A 924 -44.49 15.31 20.04
N GLN A 925 -43.50 14.66 19.43
CA GLN A 925 -43.51 13.21 19.27
C GLN A 925 -42.66 12.53 20.34
N VAL A 926 -41.47 13.05 20.63
CA VAL A 926 -40.54 12.53 21.64
C VAL A 926 -39.80 13.69 22.29
N ILE A 927 -39.53 13.58 23.58
CA ILE A 927 -38.64 14.46 24.35
C ILE A 927 -37.70 13.61 25.20
N SER A 928 -36.47 14.05 25.40
CA SER A 928 -35.51 13.33 26.26
C SER A 928 -35.93 13.41 27.74
N SER A 929 -35.65 12.36 28.50
CA SER A 929 -35.76 12.35 29.96
C SER A 929 -34.54 13.00 30.63
N ASP A 930 -33.36 12.88 30.00
CA ASP A 930 -32.11 13.43 30.48
C ASP A 930 -31.63 14.61 29.62
N GLN A 931 -30.69 15.38 30.18
CA GLN A 931 -30.06 16.51 29.50
C GLN A 931 -28.85 16.07 28.65
N LEU A 932 -28.55 16.82 27.58
CA LEU A 932 -27.27 16.68 26.90
C LEU A 932 -26.12 17.12 27.82
N PRO A 933 -24.98 16.41 27.81
CA PRO A 933 -23.75 16.87 28.46
C PRO A 933 -23.36 18.28 27.98
N PRO A 934 -22.77 19.14 28.83
CA PRO A 934 -22.44 20.52 28.47
C PRO A 934 -21.57 20.67 27.21
N GLU A 935 -20.65 19.73 26.99
CA GLU A 935 -19.80 19.69 25.80
C GLU A 935 -20.61 19.45 24.52
N ASN A 936 -21.53 18.47 24.56
CA ASN A 936 -22.43 18.13 23.46
C ASN A 936 -23.44 19.24 23.17
N LEU A 937 -23.99 19.87 24.21
CA LEU A 937 -24.86 21.04 24.06
C LEU A 937 -24.13 22.20 23.40
N SER A 938 -22.90 22.48 23.86
CA SER A 938 -22.09 23.57 23.31
C SER A 938 -21.70 23.33 21.85
N ALA A 939 -21.39 22.08 21.49
CA ALA A 939 -21.12 21.67 20.12
C ALA A 939 -22.36 21.78 19.21
N ALA A 940 -23.53 21.39 19.72
CA ALA A 940 -24.78 21.44 18.96
C ALA A 940 -25.22 22.87 18.62
N ILE A 941 -25.17 23.79 19.61
CA ILE A 941 -25.69 25.17 19.47
C ILE A 941 -24.59 26.16 19.05
N ASN A 942 -23.32 25.74 18.97
CA ASN A 942 -22.17 26.60 18.66
C ASN A 942 -21.94 27.73 19.67
N GLN A 943 -22.35 27.53 20.92
CA GLN A 943 -22.24 28.51 22.00
C GLN A 943 -21.79 27.82 23.29
N LYS A 944 -20.96 28.46 24.11
CA LYS A 944 -20.58 27.91 25.41
C LYS A 944 -21.74 28.07 26.40
N ILE A 945 -22.59 27.06 26.48
CA ILE A 945 -23.80 27.07 27.33
C ILE A 945 -23.69 25.95 28.36
N THR A 946 -23.96 26.29 29.61
CA THR A 946 -24.04 25.35 30.73
C THR A 946 -25.40 25.52 31.40
N SER A 947 -26.43 25.03 30.74
CA SER A 947 -27.81 25.14 31.21
C SER A 947 -28.54 23.80 31.08
N PRO A 948 -29.51 23.52 31.96
CA PRO A 948 -30.44 22.39 31.81
C PRO A 948 -31.03 22.41 30.41
N ASN A 949 -31.23 21.25 29.78
CA ASN A 949 -31.77 21.21 28.43
C ASN A 949 -32.52 19.92 28.15
N ARG A 950 -33.43 19.94 27.18
CA ARG A 950 -34.10 18.73 26.64
C ARG A 950 -34.12 18.75 25.13
N ILE A 951 -33.87 17.58 24.53
CA ILE A 951 -34.03 17.37 23.08
C ILE A 951 -35.48 17.02 22.81
N LEU A 952 -36.07 17.70 21.87
CA LEU A 952 -37.43 17.54 21.41
C LEU A 952 -37.42 17.20 19.93
N SER A 953 -38.31 16.31 19.50
CA SER A 953 -38.48 15.95 18.10
C SER A 953 -39.95 16.01 17.71
N ASP A 954 -40.23 16.70 16.59
CA ASP A 954 -41.57 16.86 16.00
C ASP A 954 -41.54 16.49 14.51
N GLU A 955 -42.63 16.77 13.78
CA GLU A 955 -42.76 16.48 12.34
C GLU A 955 -42.12 17.54 11.44
N ASN A 956 -41.87 18.73 11.99
CA ASN A 956 -41.46 19.92 11.25
C ASN A 956 -39.96 20.22 11.39
N SER A 957 -39.28 19.53 12.30
CA SER A 957 -37.85 19.67 12.58
C SER A 957 -37.12 18.33 12.52
N TYR A 958 -35.83 18.37 12.23
CA TYR A 958 -34.93 17.22 12.41
C TYR A 958 -34.75 16.95 13.91
N ALA A 959 -34.54 18.02 14.68
CA ALA A 959 -34.63 18.05 16.13
C ALA A 959 -34.77 19.50 16.62
N SER A 960 -35.11 19.66 17.89
CA SER A 960 -35.10 20.94 18.60
C SER A 960 -34.49 20.75 20.00
N ILE A 961 -33.80 21.75 20.53
CA ILE A 961 -33.24 21.76 21.89
C ILE A 961 -33.88 22.92 22.64
N VAL A 962 -34.46 22.62 23.80
CA VAL A 962 -34.98 23.62 24.73
C VAL A 962 -33.97 23.82 25.84
N VAL A 963 -33.31 24.97 25.85
CA VAL A 963 -32.27 25.36 26.81
C VAL A 963 -32.89 26.12 27.97
N GLY A 964 -32.60 25.69 29.19
CA GLY A 964 -33.18 26.14 30.45
C GLY A 964 -34.29 25.25 30.99
N PHE A 965 -34.91 24.43 30.15
CA PHE A 965 -36.01 23.56 30.54
C PHE A 965 -35.50 22.20 31.07
N PRO A 966 -36.13 21.60 32.10
CA PRO A 966 -37.33 22.04 32.84
C PRO A 966 -37.03 22.79 34.16
N ASP A 967 -35.77 23.16 34.41
CA ASP A 967 -35.32 23.58 35.75
C ASP A 967 -35.20 25.09 35.96
N LEU A 968 -34.89 25.85 34.92
CA LEU A 968 -34.80 27.29 35.04
C LEU A 968 -36.20 27.90 35.11
N MET A 969 -36.37 28.79 36.10
CA MET A 969 -37.55 29.62 36.24
C MET A 969 -37.56 30.81 35.27
N SER A 970 -36.44 31.04 34.57
CA SER A 970 -36.33 32.02 33.50
C SER A 970 -36.89 31.45 32.18
N PRO A 971 -37.25 32.32 31.22
CA PRO A 971 -37.60 31.92 29.86
C PRO A 971 -36.59 30.93 29.29
N SER A 972 -37.07 29.77 28.84
CA SER A 972 -36.23 28.74 28.21
C SER A 972 -36.13 28.99 26.71
N GLU A 973 -34.92 28.96 26.15
CA GLU A 973 -34.66 29.24 24.74
C GLU A 973 -34.85 28.00 23.87
N VAL A 974 -35.57 28.12 22.76
CA VAL A 974 -35.82 27.01 21.83
C VAL A 974 -34.99 27.18 20.56
N TYR A 975 -34.08 26.24 20.33
CA TYR A 975 -33.28 26.13 19.11
C TYR A 975 -33.78 24.97 18.27
N SER A 976 -33.95 25.16 16.96
CA SER A 976 -34.52 24.12 16.08
C SER A 976 -33.82 24.02 14.73
N TRP A 977 -33.66 22.79 14.26
CA TRP A 977 -33.25 22.44 12.90
C TRP A 977 -34.48 22.16 12.04
N LYS A 978 -35.00 23.20 11.38
CA LYS A 978 -36.25 23.09 10.62
C LYS A 978 -36.10 22.26 9.34
N ARG A 979 -37.11 21.44 9.04
CA ARG A 979 -37.24 20.74 7.76
C ARG A 979 -37.79 21.68 6.70
N LYS A 980 -37.48 21.41 5.43
CA LYS A 980 -38.09 22.09 4.28
C LYS A 980 -39.55 21.66 4.09
N HIS A 981 -39.86 20.39 4.37
CA HIS A 981 -41.18 19.80 4.26
C HIS A 981 -41.50 18.99 5.53
N PRO A 982 -42.73 19.10 6.08
CA PRO A 982 -43.18 18.23 7.17
C PRO A 982 -43.19 16.76 6.75
N LEU A 983 -42.89 15.86 7.69
CA LEU A 983 -43.02 14.42 7.48
C LEU A 983 -44.47 14.04 7.14
N GLY A 984 -44.67 13.16 6.15
CA GLY A 984 -46.00 12.65 5.77
C GLY A 984 -46.83 13.49 4.80
N ASN A 985 -46.31 14.64 4.31
CA ASN A 985 -47.03 15.53 3.39
C ASN A 985 -46.74 15.28 1.89
N ILE A 986 -45.90 14.29 1.55
CA ILE A 986 -45.64 13.94 0.15
C ILE A 986 -46.78 13.05 -0.35
N ALA A 987 -47.86 13.68 -0.83
CA ALA A 987 -48.84 13.01 -1.65
C ALA A 987 -48.13 12.40 -2.87
N SER A 988 -48.16 11.07 -2.97
CA SER A 988 -47.62 10.30 -4.09
C SER A 988 -48.27 10.76 -5.41
N SER A 989 -47.55 11.55 -6.20
CA SER A 989 -47.87 11.81 -7.60
C SER A 989 -47.07 10.87 -8.51
N THR A 990 -47.30 9.57 -8.38
CA THR A 990 -46.88 8.60 -9.39
C THR A 990 -47.96 7.56 -9.58
N THR A 991 -48.62 7.67 -10.73
CA THR A 991 -49.50 6.67 -11.32
C THR A 991 -48.74 5.37 -11.54
N ASP A 992 -49.04 4.33 -10.77
CA ASP A 992 -48.94 2.93 -11.21
C ASP A 992 -49.89 2.07 -10.38
N GLN A 993 -51.05 1.78 -10.97
CA GLN A 993 -52.15 1.00 -10.40
C GLN A 993 -52.02 -0.48 -10.76
N PHE A 994 -50.93 -1.19 -10.43
CA PHE A 994 -50.92 -2.66 -10.50
C PHE A 994 -49.92 -3.20 -9.48
N PHE A 995 -50.39 -3.99 -8.52
CA PHE A 995 -49.75 -4.40 -7.26
C PHE A 995 -49.84 -3.36 -6.13
N GLN A 996 -50.93 -3.39 -5.36
CA GLN A 996 -50.93 -2.85 -4.00
C GLN A 996 -50.05 -3.75 -3.13
N PRO A 997 -48.94 -3.27 -2.55
CA PRO A 997 -48.51 -3.82 -1.28
C PRO A 997 -49.60 -3.45 -0.28
N THR A 998 -50.06 -4.42 0.50
CA THR A 998 -51.01 -4.23 1.60
C THR A 998 -50.70 -2.94 2.34
N LYS A 999 -51.69 -2.03 2.41
CA LYS A 999 -51.64 -0.78 3.18
C LYS A 999 -50.90 -1.04 4.50
N PHE A 1000 -49.67 -0.56 4.62
CA PHE A 1000 -48.99 -0.52 5.91
C PHE A 1000 -49.94 0.22 6.86
N ALA A 1001 -50.36 -0.48 7.92
CA ALA A 1001 -51.18 0.12 8.96
C ALA A 1001 -50.46 1.39 9.45
N ASN A 1002 -51.19 2.49 9.60
CA ASN A 1002 -50.65 3.72 10.18
C ASN A 1002 -49.79 3.37 11.40
N MET A 1003 -48.51 3.77 11.39
CA MET A 1003 -47.59 3.53 12.50
C MET A 1003 -48.23 4.08 13.78
N LYS A 1004 -48.64 3.19 14.69
CA LYS A 1004 -49.34 3.57 15.92
C LYS A 1004 -48.42 4.28 16.94
N ARG A 1005 -47.09 4.28 16.70
CA ARG A 1005 -46.08 4.87 17.59
C ARG A 1005 -45.00 5.61 16.79
N SER A 1006 -44.53 6.74 17.33
CA SER A 1006 -43.39 7.47 16.77
C SER A 1006 -42.10 6.71 17.08
N ASN A 1007 -41.37 6.31 16.03
CA ASN A 1007 -40.10 5.58 16.13
C ASN A 1007 -38.93 6.57 16.06
N CYS A 1008 -38.83 7.44 17.08
CA CYS A 1008 -37.76 8.41 17.25
C CYS A 1008 -37.05 8.13 18.58
N VAL A 1009 -35.72 8.06 18.57
CA VAL A 1009 -34.89 7.76 19.74
C VAL A 1009 -33.80 8.82 19.88
N ASN A 1010 -33.62 9.32 21.10
CA ASN A 1010 -32.58 10.29 21.43
C ASN A 1010 -31.36 9.55 22.02
N LEU A 1011 -30.22 9.63 21.33
CA LEU A 1011 -28.94 9.05 21.77
C LEU A 1011 -28.05 10.16 22.35
N LEU A 1012 -28.31 10.53 23.60
CA LEU A 1012 -27.69 11.70 24.25
C LEU A 1012 -26.16 11.60 24.35
N ALA A 1013 -25.62 10.41 24.62
CA ALA A 1013 -24.18 10.17 24.71
C ALA A 1013 -23.47 10.37 23.35
N ALA A 1014 -24.10 9.97 22.26
CA ALA A 1014 -23.59 10.13 20.90
C ALA A 1014 -23.92 11.50 20.27
N ASN A 1015 -24.69 12.33 20.96
CA ASN A 1015 -25.25 13.60 20.46
C ASN A 1015 -26.01 13.40 19.12
N GLN A 1016 -26.84 12.36 19.07
CA GLN A 1016 -27.57 11.96 17.86
C GLN A 1016 -29.07 11.77 18.13
N VAL A 1017 -29.88 12.07 17.13
CA VAL A 1017 -31.31 11.70 17.07
C VAL A 1017 -31.51 10.73 15.91
N VAL A 1018 -32.10 9.58 16.19
CA VAL A 1018 -32.35 8.53 15.20
C VAL A 1018 -33.84 8.36 15.01
N ARG A 1019 -34.30 8.44 13.76
CA ARG A 1019 -35.72 8.34 13.40
C ARG A 1019 -35.91 7.38 12.24
N ALA A 1020 -36.87 6.46 12.35
CA ALA A 1020 -37.29 5.66 11.21
C ALA A 1020 -38.18 6.50 10.27
N VAL A 1021 -37.82 6.59 9.00
CA VAL A 1021 -38.55 7.34 7.97
C VAL A 1021 -38.91 6.46 6.77
N SER A 1022 -40.03 6.79 6.11
CA SER A 1022 -40.47 6.14 4.89
C SER A 1022 -39.53 6.46 3.72
N THR A 1023 -39.46 5.57 2.73
CA THR A 1023 -38.71 5.81 1.49
C THR A 1023 -39.15 7.08 0.75
N ALA A 1024 -40.42 7.51 0.92
CA ALA A 1024 -40.96 8.73 0.32
C ALA A 1024 -40.40 10.02 0.94
N ASP A 1025 -40.02 9.99 2.22
CA ASP A 1025 -39.52 11.16 2.95
C ASP A 1025 -37.99 11.35 2.80
N VAL A 1026 -37.32 10.45 2.07
CA VAL A 1026 -35.86 10.43 1.88
C VAL A 1026 -35.47 11.08 0.55
N PRO A 1027 -34.47 12.00 0.53
CA PRO A 1027 -34.00 12.63 -0.70
C PRO A 1027 -33.11 11.68 -1.54
N LEU A 1028 -33.69 10.61 -2.10
CA LEU A 1028 -32.96 9.55 -2.83
C LEU A 1028 -32.11 10.08 -3.99
N LYS A 1029 -32.57 11.14 -4.69
CA LYS A 1029 -31.85 11.78 -5.80
C LYS A 1029 -30.57 12.52 -5.35
N GLU A 1030 -30.51 12.94 -4.10
CA GLU A 1030 -29.32 13.57 -3.53
C GLU A 1030 -28.36 12.53 -2.94
N ILE A 1031 -28.88 11.36 -2.53
CA ILE A 1031 -28.09 10.30 -1.91
C ILE A 1031 -27.36 9.45 -2.96
N TYR A 1032 -28.03 9.07 -4.05
CA TYR A 1032 -27.49 8.18 -5.08
C TYR A 1032 -27.20 8.93 -6.40
N PRO A 1033 -26.06 8.66 -7.08
CA PRO A 1033 -25.79 9.17 -8.43
C PRO A 1033 -26.87 8.73 -9.44
N LYS A 1034 -27.07 9.51 -10.51
CA LYS A 1034 -28.10 9.23 -11.53
C LYS A 1034 -28.00 7.85 -12.19
N ASP A 1035 -26.81 7.25 -12.17
CA ASP A 1035 -26.50 5.98 -12.83
C ASP A 1035 -26.61 4.76 -11.89
N ILE A 1036 -26.94 4.97 -10.61
CA ILE A 1036 -27.02 3.91 -9.59
C ILE A 1036 -28.46 3.80 -9.08
N LEU A 1037 -29.02 2.59 -9.18
CA LEU A 1037 -30.33 2.27 -8.59
C LEU A 1037 -30.20 2.20 -7.06
N PRO A 1038 -31.06 2.90 -6.30
CA PRO A 1038 -31.08 2.79 -4.84
C PRO A 1038 -31.37 1.33 -4.41
N PRO A 1039 -30.79 0.88 -3.28
CA PRO A 1039 -31.02 -0.47 -2.77
C PRO A 1039 -32.50 -0.68 -2.42
N ASN A 1040 -32.98 -1.91 -2.56
CA ASN A 1040 -34.34 -2.29 -2.20
C ASN A 1040 -34.49 -2.30 -0.67
N ALA A 1041 -34.74 -1.15 -0.08
CA ALA A 1041 -34.86 -0.94 1.36
C ALA A 1041 -36.34 -0.85 1.78
N SER A 1042 -36.69 -1.47 2.91
CA SER A 1042 -38.05 -1.38 3.47
C SER A 1042 -38.34 -0.01 4.08
N SER A 1043 -37.31 0.62 4.64
CA SER A 1043 -37.34 1.95 5.27
C SER A 1043 -35.92 2.49 5.40
N TYR A 1044 -35.77 3.72 5.90
CA TYR A 1044 -34.47 4.31 6.20
C TYR A 1044 -34.41 4.77 7.66
N LEU A 1045 -33.22 4.68 8.27
CA LEU A 1045 -32.92 5.35 9.53
C LEU A 1045 -32.29 6.70 9.22
N GLU A 1046 -32.99 7.76 9.59
CA GLU A 1046 -32.47 9.13 9.56
C GLU A 1046 -31.68 9.37 10.86
N VAL A 1047 -30.38 9.58 10.73
CA VAL A 1047 -29.48 9.89 11.84
C VAL A 1047 -29.07 11.34 11.73
N THR A 1048 -29.56 12.16 12.66
CA THR A 1048 -29.18 13.55 12.81
C THR A 1048 -28.05 13.64 13.84
N ASP A 1049 -26.86 14.04 13.40
CA ASP A 1049 -25.67 14.16 14.25
C ASP A 1049 -25.32 15.63 14.48
N PHE A 1050 -25.43 16.07 15.74
CA PHE A 1050 -25.23 17.48 16.10
C PHE A 1050 -23.75 17.87 16.21
N ASN A 1051 -22.85 16.92 16.46
CA ASN A 1051 -21.41 17.18 16.57
C ASN A 1051 -20.80 17.45 15.20
N SER A 1052 -21.14 16.62 14.22
CA SER A 1052 -20.66 16.74 12.84
C SER A 1052 -21.56 17.61 11.96
N LYS A 1053 -22.76 17.99 12.46
CA LYS A 1053 -23.80 18.77 11.75
C LYS A 1053 -24.18 18.15 10.42
N LYS A 1054 -24.39 16.85 10.45
CA LYS A 1054 -24.68 16.04 9.28
C LYS A 1054 -25.92 15.20 9.51
N ILE A 1055 -26.62 14.93 8.43
CA ILE A 1055 -27.72 13.97 8.36
C ILE A 1055 -27.26 12.79 7.51
N LYS A 1056 -27.54 11.58 7.97
CA LYS A 1056 -27.33 10.33 7.24
C LYS A 1056 -28.65 9.59 7.09
N TYR A 1057 -28.83 8.93 5.95
CA TYR A 1057 -29.96 8.04 5.70
C TYR A 1057 -29.42 6.63 5.46
N ILE A 1058 -29.66 5.74 6.42
CA ILE A 1058 -29.15 4.38 6.39
C ILE A 1058 -30.28 3.46 5.91
N PRO A 1059 -30.10 2.74 4.78
CA PRO A 1059 -31.12 1.82 4.29
C PRO A 1059 -31.29 0.64 5.25
N VAL A 1060 -32.54 0.35 5.64
CA VAL A 1060 -32.88 -0.88 6.36
C VAL A 1060 -33.07 -1.99 5.31
N PRO A 1061 -32.27 -3.08 5.35
CA PRO A 1061 -32.39 -4.17 4.38
C PRO A 1061 -33.81 -4.74 4.38
N SER A 1062 -34.37 -4.97 3.19
CA SER A 1062 -35.53 -5.85 3.09
C SER A 1062 -35.06 -7.28 3.40
N GLY A 1063 -35.74 -7.96 4.33
CA GLY A 1063 -35.42 -9.35 4.63
C GLY A 1063 -35.49 -10.22 3.37
N PRO A 1064 -34.76 -11.35 3.31
CA PRO A 1064 -34.93 -12.30 2.22
C PRO A 1064 -36.40 -12.74 2.20
N LEU A 1065 -37.08 -12.51 1.07
CA LEU A 1065 -38.40 -13.06 0.77
C LEU A 1065 -38.34 -14.59 0.67
#